data_AF-A0A7W4LJI9-F1
#
_entry.id   AF-A0A7W4LJI9-F1
#
_cell.length_a   1.000
_cell.length_b   1.000
_cell.length_c   1.000
_cell.angle_alpha   90.00
_cell.angle_beta   90.00
_cell.angle_gamma   90.00
#
_symmetry.space_group_name_H-M   'P 1'
#
loop_
_entity.id
_entity.type
_entity.pdbx_description
1 polymer ?
#
loop_
_entity_poly.entity_id
_entity_poly.type
_entity_poly.pdbx_seq_one_letter_code
_entity_poly.pdbx_strand_id
1 'polypeptide(L)'
;MAEHTPINWAFPFKLKGADGAASKDITNPEIYYAALAQSKDGFYPMGANGNWHGGVHFDEATGAVLDQSEVRCIADGEVIAYRIDEHYPTTTYGEGTAAVPRPFSTGFVLVKHRLELPPKPVETSADSTTTAPATAPALTFYSLYMHLLDWTSYQAQPTLPRPGFWGAGLCKVKPDASDKVRGLNVREHHKVDSSDLHYEANNAKYENKLATLPRGTRIETGEAAASPNHNWRRLIRATPAVEGLAENTGWIYVLEAKELAENQYLVSEDKSKDIPALEQIGLHVRESANASSNVLAVLPRGTEIRVSGEGNYVKLEAIVSGNAIPPLTVGADGKLPGYVWLESLEAQCSPNDLAKNNVYPLTTVQRIKAGELIGHIGQYQNFDDDRPRPVLHLEVFSCDDVPTFINQSKAWAESLPAEQKTLIKIHKDSVIRQPTTADTQIAADCDVRTVTDSPTEGCWAKVQPYVVLKVNKNDLGTYNSKQYPLDASQKSTIASARGIDVSEIPNQVDFLMETYLADGTDPQPYASGNIPTTRPMRKIGVKLNTPVWVKRSSLNAQGQRASTSGALEAWKSFPLSQATDGPACGFERILSKASWNDLSSDHKAIDANTEKTRWWYVTVANAAGQEISGWVPEADLIVTQHSPWEWPGFSLIEDTTPIVSQLAGTLSAVGALSTEETHTYAAKIDEAERGPIFQRLFEIIDQPNDAGVRDKELTALEIKSALGKPWLAQQLSLLITHYESEWFWKDSKWNELDPLMALTPGQPNPDWENEKQRIAKLSWWAALADKHGINTDGKVWHFQTVGLVANCIKYKCSWLNIETFVEEYKKEHQQIFGWFEAGSHVSLQNPLNQESEENLKNLLKMIMKLWREYFDECNDVYLAYMLATIRVESYDWNRVVFFGPICEKISYAQAEIDYGSGPTGRRAAMATANHNTGIGDGFKYRGRGLVQITWKINYEKFSTALGIDFTGDPELALNLESTTRIMLSGMRDGIFSHGNTLAAHLSPGNKNYFTARKIINGSDRANVFKFYAEKFETLILRTKN
;
A
#
# COMPACT_ATOMS: atom_id res chain seq x y z
N MET A 1 24.85 -7.00 -10.90
CA MET A 1 23.70 -7.87 -11.21
C MET A 1 22.48 -7.15 -10.68
N ALA A 2 21.64 -6.60 -11.57
CA ALA A 2 20.42 -5.92 -11.14
C ALA A 2 19.44 -7.00 -10.68
N GLU A 3 18.98 -6.91 -9.44
CA GLU A 3 17.89 -7.75 -8.93
C GLU A 3 16.67 -7.53 -9.83
N HIS A 4 16.09 -8.60 -10.36
CA HIS A 4 14.85 -8.56 -11.15
C HIS A 4 13.67 -8.27 -10.21
N THR A 5 13.49 -7.01 -9.81
CA THR A 5 12.38 -6.59 -8.97
C THR A 5 11.15 -6.29 -9.85
N PRO A 6 9.98 -6.90 -9.60
CA PRO A 6 8.75 -6.57 -10.31
C PRO A 6 8.37 -5.09 -10.12
N ILE A 7 7.89 -4.45 -11.19
CA ILE A 7 7.38 -3.07 -11.15
C ILE A 7 6.24 -2.95 -10.12
N ASN A 8 6.31 -1.96 -9.23
CA ASN A 8 5.24 -1.67 -8.29
C ASN A 8 4.16 -0.78 -8.94
N TRP A 9 2.94 -0.84 -8.42
CA TRP A 9 1.78 -0.14 -8.91
C TRP A 9 1.03 0.55 -7.77
N ALA A 10 0.44 1.72 -8.06
CA ALA A 10 -0.42 2.47 -7.17
C ALA A 10 -1.53 3.17 -7.96
N PHE A 11 -2.64 3.46 -7.29
CA PHE A 11 -3.65 4.35 -7.85
C PHE A 11 -3.23 5.82 -7.66
N PRO A 12 -3.59 6.73 -8.60
CA PRO A 12 -3.10 8.11 -8.59
C PRO A 12 -3.60 8.95 -7.40
N PHE A 13 -4.68 8.52 -6.75
CA PHE A 13 -5.29 9.17 -5.58
C PHE A 13 -5.59 8.15 -4.48
N LYS A 14 -5.82 8.63 -3.26
CA LYS A 14 -6.30 7.81 -2.14
C LYS A 14 -7.82 7.91 -2.04
N LEU A 15 -8.46 6.99 -1.32
CA LEU A 15 -9.83 7.14 -0.86
C LEU A 15 -9.87 8.25 0.18
N LYS A 16 -10.75 9.22 0.00
CA LYS A 16 -10.95 10.32 0.94
C LYS A 16 -11.49 9.81 2.27
N GLY A 17 -10.85 10.19 3.38
CA GLY A 17 -11.34 9.86 4.72
C GLY A 17 -12.60 10.64 5.08
N ALA A 18 -13.54 9.99 5.78
CA ALA A 18 -14.72 10.67 6.33
C ALA A 18 -14.33 11.50 7.57
N ASP A 19 -14.94 12.68 7.74
CA ASP A 19 -14.89 13.50 8.96
C ASP A 19 -13.48 13.74 9.55
N GLY A 20 -12.50 14.02 8.68
CA GLY A 20 -11.12 14.32 9.10
C GLY A 20 -10.25 13.07 9.37
N ALA A 21 -10.75 11.87 9.09
CA ALA A 21 -9.93 10.67 9.04
C ALA A 21 -8.88 10.75 7.91
N ALA A 22 -7.76 10.06 8.09
CA ALA A 22 -6.71 9.97 7.07
C ALA A 22 -7.21 9.25 5.81
N SER A 23 -6.75 9.72 4.65
CA SER A 23 -7.03 9.10 3.36
C SER A 23 -6.30 7.76 3.22
N LYS A 24 -6.96 6.79 2.57
CA LYS A 24 -6.50 5.38 2.51
C LYS A 24 -6.18 4.94 1.09
N ASP A 25 -5.24 4.02 0.91
CA ASP A 25 -5.03 3.42 -0.40
C ASP A 25 -6.25 2.59 -0.83
N ILE A 26 -6.59 2.68 -2.12
CA ILE A 26 -7.74 2.00 -2.70
C ILE A 26 -7.33 0.59 -3.14
N THR A 27 -8.13 -0.41 -2.75
CA THR A 27 -7.93 -1.81 -3.12
C THR A 27 -9.04 -2.40 -3.99
N ASN A 28 -10.09 -1.64 -4.29
CA ASN A 28 -11.16 -2.03 -5.21
C ASN A 28 -11.25 -0.98 -6.35
N PRO A 29 -10.96 -1.36 -7.61
CA PRO A 29 -11.03 -0.43 -8.74
C PRO A 29 -12.46 0.09 -9.01
N GLU A 30 -13.50 -0.59 -8.51
CA GLU A 30 -14.88 -0.10 -8.62
C GLU A 30 -15.08 1.27 -7.95
N ILE A 31 -14.29 1.59 -6.92
CA ILE A 31 -14.31 2.94 -6.30
C ILE A 31 -13.90 4.00 -7.31
N TYR A 32 -12.89 3.71 -8.14
CA TYR A 32 -12.45 4.60 -9.20
C TYR A 32 -13.49 4.73 -10.31
N TYR A 33 -14.08 3.61 -10.75
CA TYR A 33 -15.14 3.66 -11.76
C TYR A 33 -16.36 4.45 -11.28
N ALA A 34 -16.79 4.25 -10.03
CA ALA A 34 -17.88 5.00 -9.43
C ALA A 34 -17.55 6.49 -9.29
N ALA A 35 -16.30 6.84 -8.95
CA ALA A 35 -15.85 8.22 -8.91
C ALA A 35 -15.84 8.86 -10.32
N LEU A 36 -15.28 8.16 -11.32
CA LEU A 36 -15.26 8.61 -12.72
C LEU A 36 -16.67 8.75 -13.29
N ALA A 37 -17.63 7.92 -12.87
CA ALA A 37 -19.03 8.08 -13.23
C ALA A 37 -19.67 9.38 -12.71
N GLN A 38 -19.01 10.10 -11.79
CA GLN A 38 -19.45 11.42 -11.32
C GLN A 38 -18.78 12.58 -12.08
N SER A 39 -17.69 12.34 -12.82
CA SER A 39 -16.98 13.42 -13.53
C SER A 39 -17.90 14.11 -14.54
N LYS A 40 -17.60 15.39 -14.84
CA LYS A 40 -18.36 16.16 -15.84
C LYS A 40 -18.13 15.60 -17.25
N ASP A 41 -16.86 15.36 -17.60
CA ASP A 41 -16.40 15.00 -18.94
C ASP A 41 -15.07 14.21 -18.88
N GLY A 42 -14.45 13.95 -20.05
CA GLY A 42 -13.12 13.34 -20.19
C GLY A 42 -13.08 11.84 -19.94
N PHE A 43 -13.97 11.10 -20.60
CA PHE A 43 -14.05 9.65 -20.45
C PHE A 43 -13.13 8.94 -21.44
N TYR A 44 -12.61 7.78 -21.05
CA TYR A 44 -11.93 6.89 -21.98
C TYR A 44 -12.94 5.92 -22.61
N PRO A 45 -12.86 5.63 -23.94
CA PRO A 45 -11.93 6.18 -24.93
C PRO A 45 -12.53 7.35 -25.75
N MET A 46 -13.57 8.03 -25.25
CA MET A 46 -14.26 9.10 -25.98
C MET A 46 -14.54 10.30 -25.07
N GLY A 47 -14.08 11.48 -25.49
CA GLY A 47 -14.26 12.74 -24.78
C GLY A 47 -15.67 13.34 -24.94
N ALA A 48 -15.94 14.45 -24.25
CA ALA A 48 -17.24 15.13 -24.34
C ALA A 48 -17.53 15.74 -25.73
N ASN A 49 -16.49 15.99 -26.52
CA ASN A 49 -16.61 16.42 -27.92
C ASN A 49 -16.83 15.24 -28.89
N GLY A 50 -16.89 14.01 -28.38
CA GLY A 50 -17.10 12.80 -29.18
C GLY A 50 -15.88 12.29 -29.94
N ASN A 51 -14.73 12.97 -29.80
CA ASN A 51 -13.48 12.50 -30.37
C ASN A 51 -12.83 11.44 -29.47
N TRP A 52 -11.97 10.61 -30.06
CA TRP A 52 -11.16 9.66 -29.30
C TRP A 52 -10.27 10.35 -28.28
N HIS A 53 -10.30 9.83 -27.05
CA HIS A 53 -9.66 10.41 -25.88
C HIS A 53 -8.84 9.35 -25.13
N GLY A 54 -7.53 9.58 -25.01
CA GLY A 54 -6.57 8.56 -24.54
C GLY A 54 -6.57 8.38 -23.03
N GLY A 55 -7.02 9.38 -22.29
CA GLY A 55 -6.98 9.43 -20.84
C GLY A 55 -8.35 9.48 -20.16
N VAL A 56 -8.29 9.72 -18.85
CA VAL A 56 -9.45 9.98 -18.00
C VAL A 56 -9.28 11.29 -17.25
N HIS A 57 -10.37 12.03 -17.06
CA HIS A 57 -10.39 13.25 -16.26
C HIS A 57 -10.78 12.98 -14.81
N PHE A 58 -10.04 13.60 -13.90
CA PHE A 58 -10.37 13.68 -12.48
C PHE A 58 -10.64 15.14 -12.12
N ASP A 59 -11.88 15.43 -11.76
CA ASP A 59 -12.37 16.78 -11.47
C ASP A 59 -12.89 16.93 -10.04
N GLU A 60 -13.47 18.10 -9.73
CA GLU A 60 -14.09 18.39 -8.42
C GLU A 60 -15.10 17.31 -7.98
N ALA A 61 -15.86 16.72 -8.91
CA ALA A 61 -16.86 15.70 -8.59
C ALA A 61 -16.22 14.38 -8.17
N THR A 62 -15.14 13.97 -8.85
CA THR A 62 -14.36 12.79 -8.42
C THR A 62 -13.70 13.02 -7.05
N GLY A 63 -13.36 14.28 -6.71
CA GLY A 63 -12.83 14.71 -5.42
C GLY A 63 -13.81 14.62 -4.24
N ALA A 64 -15.08 14.27 -4.49
CA ALA A 64 -16.02 13.89 -3.43
C ALA A 64 -15.64 12.54 -2.80
N VAL A 65 -15.08 11.62 -3.59
CA VAL A 65 -14.71 10.25 -3.18
C VAL A 65 -13.20 10.09 -3.05
N LEU A 66 -12.43 10.72 -3.95
CA LEU A 66 -10.99 10.60 -4.01
C LEU A 66 -10.31 11.78 -3.31
N ASP A 67 -9.24 11.49 -2.57
CA ASP A 67 -8.35 12.52 -2.05
C ASP A 67 -7.44 13.03 -3.16
N GLN A 68 -7.81 14.18 -3.71
CA GLN A 68 -7.11 14.86 -4.80
C GLN A 68 -6.10 15.90 -4.30
N SER A 69 -5.73 15.87 -3.02
CA SER A 69 -4.71 16.78 -2.48
C SER A 69 -3.34 16.57 -3.12
N GLU A 70 -3.03 15.38 -3.62
CA GLU A 70 -1.77 15.02 -4.27
C GLU A 70 -2.03 14.13 -5.49
N VAL A 71 -1.36 14.42 -6.62
CA VAL A 71 -1.34 13.52 -7.78
C VAL A 71 -0.15 12.58 -7.64
N ARG A 72 -0.39 11.27 -7.63
CA ARG A 72 0.64 10.25 -7.38
C ARG A 72 0.99 9.45 -8.64
N CYS A 73 2.24 9.00 -8.72
CA CYS A 73 2.72 8.18 -9.83
C CYS A 73 2.08 6.78 -9.79
N ILE A 74 1.59 6.28 -10.93
CA ILE A 74 0.85 5.01 -10.99
C ILE A 74 1.73 3.76 -10.95
N ALA A 75 3.01 3.87 -11.30
CA ALA A 75 3.94 2.76 -11.35
C ALA A 75 5.39 3.24 -11.19
N ASP A 76 6.30 2.36 -10.76
CA ASP A 76 7.72 2.70 -10.75
C ASP A 76 8.20 3.07 -12.16
N GLY A 77 9.03 4.09 -12.27
CA GLY A 77 9.47 4.57 -13.58
C GLY A 77 10.52 5.67 -13.50
N GLU A 78 10.69 6.33 -14.64
CA GLU A 78 11.64 7.41 -14.87
C GLU A 78 10.89 8.62 -15.42
N VAL A 79 10.97 9.77 -14.75
CA VAL A 79 10.45 11.03 -15.31
C VAL A 79 11.36 11.42 -16.47
N ILE A 80 10.79 11.52 -17.67
CA ILE A 80 11.56 11.80 -18.90
C ILE A 80 11.34 13.21 -19.42
N ALA A 81 10.21 13.83 -19.09
CA ALA A 81 9.94 15.21 -19.44
C ALA A 81 8.90 15.81 -18.51
N TYR A 82 8.95 17.12 -18.34
CA TYR A 82 7.86 17.87 -17.71
C TYR A 82 7.81 19.30 -18.26
N ARG A 83 6.66 19.95 -18.06
CA ARG A 83 6.44 21.37 -18.26
C ARG A 83 5.71 21.88 -17.04
N ILE A 84 6.05 23.07 -16.56
CA ILE A 84 5.27 23.78 -15.55
C ILE A 84 4.94 25.16 -16.10
N ASP A 85 3.69 25.59 -15.97
CA ASP A 85 3.35 26.97 -16.31
C ASP A 85 3.94 27.90 -15.26
N GLU A 86 4.55 29.01 -15.68
CA GLU A 86 4.94 30.06 -14.72
C GLU A 86 3.68 30.72 -14.15
N HIS A 87 2.76 31.04 -15.05
CA HIS A 87 1.37 31.42 -14.79
C HIS A 87 0.51 30.73 -15.84
N TYR A 88 -0.73 30.36 -15.52
CA TYR A 88 -1.62 29.76 -16.52
C TYR A 88 -1.78 30.65 -17.76
N PRO A 89 -1.54 30.13 -18.98
CA PRO A 89 -1.93 30.83 -20.19
C PRO A 89 -3.45 30.95 -20.29
N THR A 90 -3.90 31.91 -21.08
CA THR A 90 -5.33 32.17 -21.32
C THR A 90 -5.65 32.12 -22.80
N THR A 91 -6.79 31.54 -23.15
CA THR A 91 -7.43 31.68 -24.46
C THR A 91 -8.57 32.67 -24.31
N THR A 92 -8.69 33.63 -25.23
CA THR A 92 -9.79 34.61 -25.19
C THR A 92 -10.84 34.20 -26.20
N TYR A 93 -12.10 34.17 -25.77
CA TYR A 93 -13.24 33.87 -26.65
C TYR A 93 -14.23 35.03 -26.67
N GLY A 94 -14.97 35.18 -27.76
CA GLY A 94 -15.87 36.29 -28.04
C GLY A 94 -15.15 37.53 -28.58
N GLU A 95 -15.94 38.55 -28.96
CA GLU A 95 -15.43 39.79 -29.56
C GLU A 95 -15.76 41.03 -28.73
N GLY A 96 -14.94 42.07 -28.85
CA GLY A 96 -15.17 43.39 -28.25
C GLY A 96 -15.27 43.35 -26.72
N THR A 97 -16.31 43.98 -26.16
CA THR A 97 -16.52 44.03 -24.70
C THR A 97 -17.04 42.72 -24.10
N ALA A 98 -17.38 41.73 -24.93
CA ALA A 98 -17.82 40.40 -24.51
C ALA A 98 -16.66 39.37 -24.50
N ALA A 99 -15.44 39.77 -24.88
CA ALA A 99 -14.29 38.89 -24.91
C ALA A 99 -13.90 38.43 -23.49
N VAL A 100 -13.90 37.12 -23.23
CA VAL A 100 -13.61 36.53 -21.92
C VAL A 100 -12.32 35.70 -21.98
N PRO A 101 -11.28 36.03 -21.18
CA PRO A 101 -10.11 35.18 -21.04
C PRO A 101 -10.44 33.95 -20.18
N ARG A 102 -10.11 32.77 -20.69
CA ARG A 102 -10.29 31.47 -20.04
C ARG A 102 -8.90 30.86 -19.78
N PRO A 103 -8.44 30.74 -18.53
CA PRO A 103 -7.15 30.12 -18.23
C PRO A 103 -7.18 28.61 -18.43
N PHE A 104 -6.04 28.05 -18.81
CA PHE A 104 -5.87 26.61 -18.96
C PHE A 104 -4.44 26.19 -18.63
N SER A 105 -4.30 25.10 -17.90
CA SER A 105 -2.98 24.53 -17.59
C SER A 105 -2.40 23.78 -18.78
N THR A 106 -1.16 24.10 -19.14
CA THR A 106 -0.31 23.31 -20.04
C THR A 106 0.71 22.47 -19.28
N GLY A 107 0.86 22.69 -17.96
CA GLY A 107 1.74 21.92 -17.10
C GLY A 107 1.49 20.41 -17.18
N PHE A 108 2.57 19.63 -17.30
CA PHE A 108 2.50 18.17 -17.36
C PHE A 108 3.77 17.49 -16.86
N VAL A 109 3.63 16.21 -16.53
CA VAL A 109 4.76 15.29 -16.26
C VAL A 109 4.57 14.03 -17.09
N LEU A 110 5.64 13.56 -17.73
CA LEU A 110 5.67 12.33 -18.50
C LEU A 110 6.64 11.34 -17.86
N VAL A 111 6.12 10.18 -17.49
CA VAL A 111 6.90 9.10 -16.85
C VAL A 111 6.98 7.92 -17.80
N LYS A 112 8.19 7.40 -18.00
CA LYS A 112 8.48 6.18 -18.73
C LYS A 112 8.56 5.01 -17.76
N HIS A 113 7.90 3.91 -18.09
CA HIS A 113 7.86 2.69 -17.30
C HIS A 113 8.34 1.49 -18.12
N ARG A 114 8.76 0.44 -17.43
CA ARG A 114 9.13 -0.84 -18.05
C ARG A 114 8.39 -1.99 -17.38
N LEU A 115 7.43 -2.56 -18.09
CA LEU A 115 6.68 -3.73 -17.66
C LEU A 115 7.39 -5.00 -18.14
N GLU A 116 7.98 -5.78 -17.23
CA GLU A 116 8.68 -7.03 -17.56
C GLU A 116 8.01 -8.21 -16.85
N LEU A 117 7.90 -9.34 -17.56
CA LEU A 117 7.31 -10.56 -17.02
C LEU A 117 8.23 -11.21 -15.96
N PRO A 118 7.65 -11.93 -14.97
CA PRO A 118 8.44 -12.67 -14.00
C PRO A 118 9.28 -13.77 -14.67
N PRO A 119 10.48 -14.07 -14.13
CA PRO A 119 11.33 -15.13 -14.66
C PRO A 119 10.66 -16.50 -14.52
N LYS A 120 10.96 -17.42 -15.45
CA LYS A 120 10.50 -18.81 -15.36
C LYS A 120 11.14 -19.50 -14.14
N PRO A 121 10.44 -20.47 -13.50
CA PRO A 121 11.07 -21.33 -12.51
C PRO A 121 12.31 -22.03 -13.10
N VAL A 122 13.42 -22.03 -12.38
CA VAL A 122 14.64 -22.73 -12.81
C VAL A 122 14.41 -24.23 -12.71
N GLU A 123 14.40 -24.94 -13.84
CA GLU A 123 14.38 -26.40 -13.83
C GLU A 123 15.74 -26.92 -13.34
N THR A 124 15.79 -27.45 -12.11
CA THR A 124 16.93 -28.23 -11.63
C THR A 124 16.86 -29.63 -12.23
N SER A 125 17.32 -29.79 -13.48
CA SER A 125 17.65 -31.10 -14.04
C SER A 125 19.17 -31.26 -14.12
N ALA A 126 19.68 -32.41 -13.69
CA ALA A 126 21.11 -32.70 -13.56
C ALA A 126 21.85 -32.95 -14.89
N ASP A 127 21.18 -32.73 -16.03
CA ASP A 127 21.75 -32.88 -17.38
C ASP A 127 21.20 -31.76 -18.28
N SER A 128 21.87 -30.60 -18.33
CA SER A 128 21.81 -29.77 -19.53
C SER A 128 23.05 -28.89 -19.69
N THR A 129 23.70 -29.08 -20.83
CA THR A 129 24.70 -28.19 -21.39
C THR A 129 24.10 -26.80 -21.65
N THR A 130 24.75 -25.79 -21.09
CA THR A 130 24.62 -24.33 -21.34
C THR A 130 23.79 -23.91 -22.56
N THR A 131 22.50 -23.62 -22.34
CA THR A 131 21.74 -22.63 -23.10
C THR A 131 21.49 -21.42 -22.22
N ALA A 132 21.74 -20.21 -22.74
CA ALA A 132 21.51 -18.97 -22.00
C ALA A 132 20.03 -18.84 -21.60
N PRO A 133 19.70 -18.32 -20.40
CA PRO A 133 18.31 -18.13 -19.99
C PRO A 133 17.59 -17.20 -20.97
N ALA A 134 16.40 -17.59 -21.43
CA ALA A 134 15.59 -16.78 -22.32
C ALA A 134 15.17 -15.47 -21.62
N THR A 135 15.41 -14.33 -22.27
CA THR A 135 15.00 -13.01 -21.77
C THR A 135 13.47 -12.93 -21.69
N ALA A 136 12.94 -12.47 -20.57
CA ALA A 136 11.49 -12.27 -20.40
C ALA A 136 10.98 -11.18 -21.36
N PRO A 137 9.76 -11.32 -21.94
CA PRO A 137 9.15 -10.25 -22.71
C PRO A 137 8.98 -9.00 -21.84
N ALA A 138 9.15 -7.83 -22.45
CA ALA A 138 8.99 -6.55 -21.77
C ALA A 138 8.28 -5.54 -22.68
N LEU A 139 7.56 -4.61 -22.07
CA LEU A 139 6.83 -3.53 -22.71
C LEU A 139 7.26 -2.20 -22.10
N THR A 140 7.61 -1.23 -22.94
CA THR A 140 7.74 0.17 -22.55
C THR A 140 6.38 0.84 -22.64
N PHE A 141 5.93 1.44 -21.54
CA PHE A 141 4.71 2.24 -21.54
C PHE A 141 4.96 3.55 -20.80
N TYR A 142 4.07 4.51 -20.98
CA TYR A 142 4.18 5.86 -20.45
C TYR A 142 2.93 6.23 -19.67
N SER A 143 3.08 7.00 -18.60
CA SER A 143 1.97 7.71 -17.96
C SER A 143 2.16 9.22 -18.09
N LEU A 144 1.13 9.89 -18.59
CA LEU A 144 1.08 11.32 -18.83
C LEU A 144 0.09 11.96 -17.84
N TYR A 145 0.57 12.91 -17.04
CA TYR A 145 -0.22 13.67 -16.09
C TYR A 145 -0.31 15.11 -16.58
N MET A 146 -1.44 15.49 -17.18
CA MET A 146 -1.69 16.81 -17.78
C MET A 146 -2.54 17.70 -16.87
N HIS A 147 -2.45 19.00 -17.09
CA HIS A 147 -3.17 20.05 -16.36
C HIS A 147 -2.72 20.21 -14.89
N LEU A 148 -1.40 20.25 -14.65
CA LEU A 148 -0.83 20.39 -13.31
C LEU A 148 -0.74 21.85 -12.79
N LEU A 149 -0.61 22.02 -11.49
CA LEU A 149 -0.55 23.32 -10.81
C LEU A 149 0.61 24.20 -11.33
N ASP A 150 0.36 25.51 -11.52
CA ASP A 150 1.38 26.47 -11.99
C ASP A 150 2.37 26.88 -10.88
N TRP A 151 3.53 27.39 -11.29
CA TRP A 151 4.60 27.76 -10.38
C TRP A 151 4.20 28.88 -9.43
N THR A 152 3.47 29.89 -9.91
CA THR A 152 2.99 31.00 -9.08
C THR A 152 2.12 30.51 -7.92
N SER A 153 1.27 29.49 -8.13
CA SER A 153 0.48 28.90 -7.04
C SER A 153 1.34 28.14 -6.03
N TYR A 154 2.38 27.41 -6.46
CA TYR A 154 3.36 26.81 -5.53
C TYR A 154 4.13 27.87 -4.73
N GLN A 155 4.42 29.03 -5.32
CA GLN A 155 5.07 30.13 -4.62
C GLN A 155 4.13 30.78 -3.58
N ALA A 156 2.85 30.89 -3.90
CA ALA A 156 1.82 31.39 -2.97
C ALA A 156 1.56 30.42 -1.80
N GLN A 157 1.85 29.12 -1.97
CA GLN A 157 1.65 28.07 -0.98
C GLN A 157 2.97 27.36 -0.63
N PRO A 158 3.87 27.99 0.15
CA PRO A 158 5.21 27.46 0.41
C PRO A 158 5.23 26.13 1.19
N THR A 159 4.13 25.79 1.88
CA THR A 159 3.97 24.52 2.61
C THR A 159 3.43 23.39 1.74
N LEU A 160 3.01 23.68 0.50
CA LEU A 160 2.51 22.67 -0.42
C LEU A 160 3.67 21.73 -0.80
N PRO A 161 3.52 20.39 -0.64
CA PRO A 161 4.52 19.42 -1.06
C PRO A 161 4.94 19.64 -2.51
N ARG A 162 6.22 19.38 -2.81
CA ARG A 162 6.77 19.61 -4.16
C ARG A 162 7.31 18.31 -4.72
N PRO A 163 7.17 18.05 -6.04
CA PRO A 163 7.68 16.84 -6.65
C PRO A 163 9.18 16.65 -6.40
N GLY A 164 9.57 15.44 -5.96
CA GLY A 164 10.96 15.15 -5.58
C GLY A 164 11.96 15.22 -6.73
N PHE A 165 11.49 15.06 -7.97
CA PHE A 165 12.32 15.18 -9.19
C PHE A 165 12.59 16.64 -9.60
N TRP A 166 11.98 17.63 -8.94
CA TRP A 166 12.31 19.03 -9.17
C TRP A 166 13.66 19.40 -8.58
N GLY A 167 14.48 20.05 -9.39
CA GLY A 167 15.80 20.50 -8.96
C GLY A 167 16.64 19.35 -8.41
N ALA A 168 16.58 18.16 -9.01
CA ALA A 168 17.26 16.96 -8.51
C ALA A 168 18.73 17.24 -8.12
N GLY A 169 19.02 17.02 -6.83
CA GLY A 169 20.32 17.29 -6.22
C GLY A 169 20.61 18.76 -5.88
N LEU A 170 19.75 19.72 -6.27
CA LEU A 170 19.90 21.14 -5.91
C LEU A 170 19.50 21.35 -4.44
N CYS A 171 20.48 21.76 -3.66
CA CYS A 171 20.32 22.03 -2.25
C CYS A 171 20.93 23.36 -1.87
N LYS A 172 20.47 23.91 -0.76
CA LYS A 172 21.02 25.10 -0.14
C LYS A 172 21.60 24.76 1.22
N VAL A 173 22.77 25.31 1.54
CA VAL A 173 23.34 25.15 2.88
C VAL A 173 22.43 25.84 3.90
N LYS A 174 21.95 25.08 4.89
CA LYS A 174 20.96 25.56 5.86
C LYS A 174 21.49 26.75 6.68
N PRO A 175 20.60 27.64 7.16
CA PRO A 175 20.97 28.75 8.03
C PRO A 175 21.57 28.32 9.38
N ASP A 176 21.34 27.09 9.82
CA ASP A 176 21.81 26.54 11.10
C ASP A 176 23.13 25.76 10.98
N ALA A 177 23.66 25.57 9.76
CA ALA A 177 24.95 24.90 9.54
C ALA A 177 26.06 25.55 10.38
N SER A 178 26.81 24.76 11.14
CA SER A 178 27.62 25.26 12.26
C SER A 178 29.13 25.12 12.07
N ASP A 179 29.55 24.62 10.91
CA ASP A 179 30.95 24.34 10.63
C ASP A 179 31.74 25.63 10.43
N LYS A 180 32.76 25.83 11.25
CA LYS A 180 33.55 27.07 11.26
C LYS A 180 34.77 26.95 10.35
N VAL A 181 35.12 28.04 9.67
CA VAL A 181 36.40 28.13 8.96
C VAL A 181 37.54 28.17 9.98
N ARG A 182 38.55 27.32 9.76
CA ARG A 182 39.78 27.24 10.54
C ARG A 182 40.97 27.16 9.60
N GLY A 183 42.16 27.47 10.08
CA GLY A 183 43.32 27.57 9.21
C GLY A 183 44.67 27.60 9.91
N LEU A 184 45.66 28.13 9.19
CA LEU A 184 47.04 28.33 9.62
C LEU A 184 47.43 29.80 9.42
N ASN A 185 47.93 30.46 10.46
CA ASN A 185 48.37 31.84 10.36
C ASN A 185 49.70 31.98 9.60
N VAL A 186 49.73 32.92 8.66
CA VAL A 186 50.94 33.46 8.04
C VAL A 186 51.29 34.75 8.75
N ARG A 187 52.52 34.86 9.22
CA ARG A 187 52.98 35.99 10.04
C ARG A 187 54.04 36.79 9.30
N GLU A 188 54.13 38.08 9.57
CA GLU A 188 55.13 38.95 8.93
C GLU A 188 56.56 38.51 9.27
N HIS A 189 56.75 38.00 10.49
CA HIS A 189 58.02 37.46 10.95
C HIS A 189 57.89 36.12 11.67
N HIS A 190 58.97 35.35 11.71
CA HIS A 190 59.05 34.12 12.50
C HIS A 190 59.34 34.46 13.96
N LYS A 191 59.03 33.53 14.86
CA LYS A 191 59.32 33.70 16.28
C LYS A 191 60.83 33.56 16.51
N VAL A 192 61.44 34.61 17.05
CA VAL A 192 62.87 34.63 17.44
C VAL A 192 63.03 34.32 18.93
N ASP A 193 64.22 33.88 19.32
CA ASP A 193 64.56 33.62 20.73
C ASP A 193 64.61 34.93 21.53
N SER A 194 64.27 34.87 22.83
CA SER A 194 64.35 36.05 23.72
C SER A 194 65.76 36.62 23.88
N SER A 195 66.79 35.85 23.50
CA SER A 195 68.19 36.28 23.46
C SER A 195 68.59 37.04 22.19
N ASP A 196 67.69 37.18 21.20
CA ASP A 196 67.94 37.96 19.99
C ASP A 196 68.05 39.47 20.29
N LEU A 197 69.07 40.15 19.75
CA LEU A 197 69.33 41.57 19.96
C LEU A 197 68.18 42.49 19.48
N HIS A 198 67.29 42.00 18.62
CA HIS A 198 66.12 42.70 18.10
C HIS A 198 64.81 42.03 18.53
N TYR A 199 64.81 41.26 19.62
CA TYR A 199 63.66 40.49 20.09
C TYR A 199 62.35 41.29 20.12
N GLU A 200 62.32 42.47 20.75
CA GLU A 200 61.08 43.28 20.85
C GLU A 200 60.53 43.69 19.48
N ALA A 201 61.41 44.17 18.57
CA ALA A 201 61.02 44.60 17.23
C ALA A 201 60.56 43.42 16.35
N ASN A 202 61.24 42.28 16.45
CA ASN A 202 60.91 41.07 15.70
C ASN A 202 59.66 40.37 16.26
N ASN A 203 59.46 40.40 17.58
CA ASN A 203 58.27 39.85 18.23
C ASN A 203 57.02 40.68 17.89
N ALA A 204 57.13 42.01 17.82
CA ALA A 204 56.03 42.87 17.35
C ALA A 204 55.60 42.53 15.91
N LYS A 205 56.56 42.26 15.01
CA LYS A 205 56.28 41.80 13.63
C LYS A 205 55.77 40.35 13.58
N TYR A 206 56.23 39.48 14.47
CA TYR A 206 55.67 38.12 14.60
C TYR A 206 54.19 38.15 15.01
N GLU A 207 53.80 39.06 15.89
CA GLU A 207 52.39 39.24 16.26
C GLU A 207 51.55 39.81 15.10
N ASN A 208 52.18 40.45 14.11
CA ASN A 208 51.50 40.87 12.90
C ASN A 208 51.13 39.67 12.01
N LYS A 209 49.84 39.35 11.99
CA LYS A 209 49.26 38.29 11.15
C LYS A 209 48.95 38.86 9.77
N LEU A 210 49.60 38.33 8.75
CA LEU A 210 49.37 38.75 7.36
C LEU A 210 48.08 38.15 6.81
N ALA A 211 47.83 36.86 7.07
CA ALA A 211 46.65 36.15 6.64
C ALA A 211 46.46 34.85 7.44
N THR A 212 45.28 34.24 7.36
CA THR A 212 45.04 32.88 7.83
C THR A 212 44.66 32.02 6.63
N LEU A 213 45.51 31.05 6.28
CA LEU A 213 45.27 30.11 5.18
C LEU A 213 44.18 29.12 5.61
N PRO A 214 43.03 29.04 4.93
CA PRO A 214 41.97 28.11 5.30
C PRO A 214 42.36 26.63 5.17
N ARG A 215 41.72 25.74 5.93
CA ARG A 215 41.87 24.27 5.78
C ARG A 215 41.57 23.84 4.34
N GLY A 216 42.41 22.96 3.80
CA GLY A 216 42.39 22.55 2.39
C GLY A 216 43.39 23.30 1.51
N THR A 217 43.98 24.41 1.97
CA THR A 217 45.06 25.11 1.25
C THR A 217 46.35 24.28 1.24
N ARG A 218 46.94 24.11 0.07
CA ARG A 218 48.28 23.53 -0.13
C ARG A 218 49.33 24.63 -0.07
N ILE A 219 50.44 24.35 0.58
CA ILE A 219 51.49 25.32 0.86
C ILE A 219 52.82 24.81 0.30
N GLU A 220 53.51 25.66 -0.45
CA GLU A 220 54.90 25.49 -0.82
C GLU A 220 55.76 26.47 0.00
N THR A 221 56.85 25.95 0.57
CA THR A 221 57.74 26.72 1.44
C THR A 221 59.16 26.75 0.91
N GLY A 222 59.91 27.77 1.34
CA GLY A 222 61.30 27.98 0.95
C GLY A 222 62.25 27.76 2.13
N GLU A 223 63.19 28.68 2.26
CA GLU A 223 64.22 28.70 3.31
C GLU A 223 63.63 28.60 4.73
N ALA A 224 64.29 27.79 5.56
CA ALA A 224 63.99 27.70 6.98
C ALA A 224 64.60 28.89 7.73
N ALA A 225 63.89 29.39 8.74
CA ALA A 225 64.40 30.46 9.58
C ALA A 225 65.65 29.99 10.36
N ALA A 226 66.55 30.93 10.63
CA ALA A 226 67.70 30.74 11.52
C ALA A 226 67.22 30.65 12.99
N SER A 227 66.55 29.54 13.32
CA SER A 227 66.01 29.24 14.64
C SER A 227 66.48 27.85 15.07
N PRO A 228 66.59 27.57 16.39
CA PRO A 228 67.16 26.31 16.89
C PRO A 228 66.42 25.05 16.39
N ASN A 229 65.16 25.21 15.98
CA ASN A 229 64.27 24.10 15.65
C ASN A 229 63.91 24.04 14.16
N HIS A 230 64.30 25.05 13.36
CA HIS A 230 64.00 25.16 11.90
C HIS A 230 62.52 24.95 11.48
N ASN A 231 61.58 25.07 12.42
CA ASN A 231 60.14 24.82 12.19
C ASN A 231 59.41 26.00 11.53
N TRP A 232 60.07 27.16 11.42
CA TRP A 232 59.53 28.31 10.70
C TRP A 232 60.08 28.31 9.29
N ARG A 233 59.21 28.35 8.29
CA ARG A 233 59.62 28.42 6.88
C ARG A 233 58.94 29.57 6.17
N ARG A 234 59.67 30.15 5.22
CA ARG A 234 59.15 31.22 4.37
C ARG A 234 58.08 30.67 3.45
N LEU A 235 56.92 31.32 3.39
CA LEU A 235 55.87 30.98 2.46
C LEU A 235 56.30 31.37 1.04
N ILE A 236 56.33 30.41 0.11
CA ILE A 236 56.56 30.68 -1.31
C ILE A 236 55.22 30.87 -2.00
N ARG A 237 54.33 29.90 -1.85
CA ARG A 237 53.03 29.88 -2.54
C ARG A 237 51.96 29.16 -1.72
N ALA A 238 50.73 29.66 -1.81
CA ALA A 238 49.53 28.99 -1.34
C ALA A 238 48.62 28.67 -2.53
N THR A 239 48.07 27.46 -2.56
CA THR A 239 47.14 27.01 -3.61
C THR A 239 45.86 26.47 -2.97
N PRO A 240 44.69 27.05 -3.25
CA PRO A 240 44.47 28.29 -4.03
C PRO A 240 45.12 29.52 -3.40
N ALA A 241 45.37 30.55 -4.22
CA ALA A 241 45.89 31.83 -3.73
C ALA A 241 44.92 32.49 -2.75
N VAL A 242 45.44 33.14 -1.72
CA VAL A 242 44.65 33.87 -0.72
C VAL A 242 44.71 35.36 -1.03
N GLU A 243 43.54 36.00 -1.10
CA GLU A 243 43.43 37.43 -1.40
C GLU A 243 44.21 38.26 -0.36
N GLY A 244 44.99 39.25 -0.86
CA GLY A 244 45.82 40.10 -0.01
C GLY A 244 47.15 39.50 0.44
N LEU A 245 47.44 38.24 0.13
CA LEU A 245 48.71 37.57 0.45
C LEU A 245 49.57 37.38 -0.78
N ALA A 246 50.64 38.16 -0.90
CA ALA A 246 51.61 38.03 -2.00
C ALA A 246 52.47 36.76 -1.84
N GLU A 247 52.85 36.15 -2.97
CA GLU A 247 53.84 35.07 -2.99
C GLU A 247 55.17 35.53 -2.36
N ASN A 248 55.95 34.57 -1.85
CA ASN A 248 57.24 34.82 -1.20
C ASN A 248 57.20 35.75 0.03
N THR A 249 56.01 35.92 0.63
CA THR A 249 55.77 36.85 1.74
C THR A 249 55.30 36.12 2.99
N GLY A 250 55.94 36.42 4.12
CA GLY A 250 55.58 35.89 5.42
C GLY A 250 56.17 34.53 5.77
N TRP A 251 55.89 34.11 7.00
CA TRP A 251 56.42 32.90 7.62
C TRP A 251 55.29 32.04 8.17
N ILE A 252 55.42 30.72 8.02
CA ILE A 252 54.50 29.73 8.58
C ILE A 252 55.23 28.80 9.55
N TYR A 253 54.50 28.29 10.54
CA TYR A 253 54.99 27.29 11.47
C TYR A 253 54.58 25.89 11.00
N VAL A 254 55.53 25.12 10.48
CA VAL A 254 55.21 23.89 9.73
C VAL A 254 54.63 22.77 10.58
N LEU A 255 54.85 22.79 11.91
CA LEU A 255 54.26 21.81 12.83
C LEU A 255 52.73 21.98 13.03
N GLU A 256 52.19 23.12 12.63
CA GLU A 256 50.74 23.39 12.59
C GLU A 256 50.12 23.07 11.21
N ALA A 257 50.91 22.49 10.31
CA ALA A 257 50.47 21.95 9.03
C ALA A 257 50.83 20.47 8.91
N LYS A 258 50.18 19.76 7.99
CA LYS A 258 50.52 18.38 7.66
C LYS A 258 51.51 18.34 6.52
N GLU A 259 52.69 17.77 6.75
CA GLU A 259 53.68 17.58 5.69
C GLU A 259 53.18 16.55 4.66
N LEU A 260 53.28 16.90 3.38
CA LEU A 260 52.91 16.05 2.25
C LEU A 260 54.15 15.50 1.54
N ALA A 261 55.15 16.35 1.38
CA ALA A 261 56.46 16.06 0.80
C ALA A 261 57.44 17.13 1.29
N GLU A 262 58.72 16.98 0.95
CA GLU A 262 59.73 17.99 1.29
C GLU A 262 59.29 19.38 0.81
N ASN A 263 59.22 20.33 1.73
CA ASN A 263 58.79 21.72 1.50
C ASN A 263 57.32 21.92 1.08
N GLN A 264 56.50 20.86 1.08
CA GLN A 264 55.09 20.90 0.70
C GLN A 264 54.19 20.48 1.87
N TYR A 265 53.22 21.33 2.22
CA TYR A 265 52.35 21.13 3.37
C TYR A 265 50.87 21.31 3.01
N LEU A 266 49.99 20.75 3.83
CA LEU A 266 48.55 20.93 3.78
C LEU A 266 48.07 21.58 5.09
N VAL A 267 47.23 22.61 4.98
CA VAL A 267 46.46 23.12 6.12
C VAL A 267 45.37 22.11 6.44
N SER A 268 45.58 21.29 7.48
CA SER A 268 44.78 20.10 7.77
C SER A 268 43.90 20.27 9.02
N GLU A 269 42.87 19.45 9.13
CA GLU A 269 41.91 19.50 10.24
C GLU A 269 42.54 19.17 11.61
N ASP A 270 43.50 18.24 11.65
CA ASP A 270 44.14 17.76 12.87
C ASP A 270 45.18 18.75 13.44
N LYS A 271 45.86 19.51 12.57
CA LYS A 271 46.94 20.42 12.95
C LYS A 271 46.52 21.89 13.00
N SER A 272 45.79 22.35 11.98
CA SER A 272 45.58 23.78 11.73
C SER A 272 44.28 24.26 12.39
N LYS A 273 44.40 25.05 13.46
CA LYS A 273 43.29 25.42 14.37
C LYS A 273 43.08 26.93 14.49
N ASP A 274 43.83 27.73 13.74
CA ASP A 274 43.73 29.18 13.81
C ASP A 274 42.38 29.69 13.32
N ILE A 275 41.93 30.79 13.90
CA ILE A 275 40.69 31.47 13.55
C ILE A 275 41.04 32.63 12.59
N PRO A 276 40.47 32.68 11.38
CA PRO A 276 40.64 33.81 10.47
C PRO A 276 40.10 35.12 11.06
N ALA A 277 40.58 36.26 10.56
CA ALA A 277 40.16 37.58 11.02
C ALA A 277 38.64 37.84 10.86
N LEU A 278 38.06 37.34 9.75
CA LEU A 278 36.62 37.30 9.54
C LEU A 278 36.14 35.86 9.69
N GLU A 279 35.53 35.52 10.82
CA GLU A 279 35.02 34.17 11.05
C GLU A 279 33.78 33.92 10.16
N GLN A 280 33.88 32.92 9.29
CA GLN A 280 32.75 32.45 8.48
C GLN A 280 32.30 31.06 8.95
N ILE A 281 31.01 30.81 8.79
CA ILE A 281 30.34 29.58 9.25
C ILE A 281 29.52 29.02 8.09
N GLY A 282 29.48 27.71 7.97
CA GLY A 282 28.85 27.03 6.86
C GLY A 282 28.82 25.51 7.05
N LEU A 283 29.13 24.80 5.98
CA LEU A 283 29.16 23.34 5.89
C LEU A 283 30.51 22.86 5.37
N HIS A 284 31.13 21.91 6.04
CA HIS A 284 32.39 21.28 5.59
C HIS A 284 32.18 20.48 4.30
N VAL A 285 33.09 20.69 3.35
CA VAL A 285 33.35 19.78 2.23
C VAL A 285 34.50 18.87 2.63
N ARG A 286 34.25 17.57 2.66
CA ARG A 286 35.18 16.55 3.15
C ARG A 286 35.77 15.72 2.01
N GLU A 287 37.01 15.27 2.19
CA GLU A 287 37.76 14.50 1.18
C GLU A 287 37.12 13.15 0.86
N SER A 288 36.42 12.54 1.82
CA SER A 288 35.69 11.28 1.65
C SER A 288 34.34 11.35 2.36
N ALA A 289 33.45 10.40 2.09
CA ALA A 289 32.14 10.26 2.74
C ALA A 289 32.26 9.80 4.22
N ASN A 290 33.04 10.53 5.02
CA ASN A 290 33.40 10.20 6.40
C ASN A 290 33.70 11.48 7.19
N ALA A 291 33.10 11.60 8.37
CA ALA A 291 33.28 12.71 9.31
C ALA A 291 34.72 12.91 9.80
N SER A 292 35.56 11.87 9.76
CA SER A 292 36.98 11.94 10.18
C SER A 292 37.94 12.28 9.04
N SER A 293 37.45 12.41 7.80
CA SER A 293 38.30 12.76 6.64
C SER A 293 38.59 14.26 6.59
N ASN A 294 39.70 14.64 5.94
CA ASN A 294 40.15 16.02 5.90
C ASN A 294 39.08 16.96 5.33
N VAL A 295 38.97 18.14 5.92
CA VAL A 295 38.18 19.25 5.37
C VAL A 295 38.94 19.87 4.20
N LEU A 296 38.32 19.86 3.03
CA LEU A 296 38.80 20.47 1.80
C LEU A 296 38.40 21.95 1.68
N ALA A 297 37.19 22.28 2.17
CA ALA A 297 36.67 23.64 2.18
C ALA A 297 35.47 23.77 3.13
N VAL A 298 34.99 25.00 3.31
CA VAL A 298 33.70 25.32 3.95
C VAL A 298 32.81 26.04 2.93
N LEU A 299 31.57 25.58 2.77
CA LEU A 299 30.53 26.25 1.99
C LEU A 299 29.74 27.18 2.92
N PRO A 300 29.78 28.51 2.75
CA PRO A 300 29.02 29.43 3.58
C PRO A 300 27.51 29.14 3.59
N ARG A 301 26.82 29.54 4.67
CA ARG A 301 25.35 29.44 4.76
C ARG A 301 24.67 30.11 3.57
N GLY A 302 23.63 29.48 3.03
CA GLY A 302 22.91 29.98 1.86
C GLY A 302 23.58 29.69 0.51
N THR A 303 24.77 29.07 0.47
CA THR A 303 25.39 28.60 -0.78
C THR A 303 24.49 27.53 -1.42
N GLU A 304 24.24 27.64 -2.72
CA GLU A 304 23.46 26.67 -3.47
C GLU A 304 24.40 25.72 -4.22
N ILE A 305 24.15 24.43 -4.07
CA ILE A 305 25.00 23.36 -4.58
C ILE A 305 24.17 22.27 -5.24
N ARG A 306 24.80 21.51 -6.14
CA ARG A 306 24.25 20.25 -6.66
C ARG A 306 24.98 19.08 -6.02
N VAL A 307 24.22 18.10 -5.53
CA VAL A 307 24.74 16.90 -4.87
C VAL A 307 24.20 15.61 -5.51
N SER A 308 24.90 14.50 -5.30
CA SER A 308 24.50 13.16 -5.76
C SER A 308 24.89 12.08 -4.74
N GLY A 309 24.31 10.88 -4.87
CA GLY A 309 24.60 9.73 -4.01
C GLY A 309 23.65 9.57 -2.81
N GLU A 310 23.85 8.50 -2.05
CA GLU A 310 23.01 8.11 -0.91
C GLU A 310 23.81 8.07 0.40
N GLY A 311 23.10 8.09 1.53
CA GLY A 311 23.68 8.10 2.87
C GLY A 311 23.87 9.51 3.43
N ASN A 312 24.51 9.60 4.61
CA ASN A 312 24.58 10.87 5.32
C ASN A 312 25.59 11.86 4.71
N TYR A 313 26.58 11.36 3.96
CA TYR A 313 27.51 12.19 3.18
C TYR A 313 27.25 12.01 1.69
N VAL A 314 26.78 13.06 1.04
CA VAL A 314 26.49 13.09 -0.40
C VAL A 314 27.61 13.78 -1.16
N LYS A 315 27.84 13.37 -2.40
CA LYS A 315 28.91 13.89 -3.26
C LYS A 315 28.56 15.29 -3.76
N LEU A 316 29.53 16.21 -3.71
CA LEU A 316 29.38 17.55 -4.29
C LEU A 316 29.66 17.51 -5.80
N GLU A 317 28.66 17.84 -6.62
CA GLU A 317 28.77 17.85 -8.09
C GLU A 317 29.05 19.25 -8.62
N ALA A 318 28.40 20.28 -8.06
CA ALA A 318 28.55 21.67 -8.51
C ALA A 318 28.25 22.68 -7.39
N ILE A 319 28.85 23.87 -7.47
CA ILE A 319 28.42 25.05 -6.72
C ILE A 319 27.66 25.95 -7.71
N VAL A 320 26.38 26.19 -7.45
CA VAL A 320 25.47 26.94 -8.32
C VAL A 320 25.54 28.44 -8.02
N SER A 321 25.55 28.80 -6.73
CA SER A 321 25.73 30.17 -6.26
C SER A 321 26.47 30.21 -4.92
N GLY A 322 27.29 31.24 -4.70
CA GLY A 322 28.21 31.34 -3.56
C GLY A 322 29.63 30.81 -3.86
N ASN A 323 30.54 30.90 -2.88
CA ASN A 323 31.94 30.51 -3.03
C ASN A 323 32.42 29.65 -1.85
N ALA A 324 33.09 28.53 -2.13
CA ALA A 324 33.75 27.71 -1.12
C ALA A 324 35.02 28.39 -0.57
N ILE A 325 35.37 28.08 0.68
CA ILE A 325 36.54 28.65 1.38
C ILE A 325 37.46 27.52 1.89
N PRO A 326 38.67 27.36 1.33
CA PRO A 326 39.19 28.06 0.15
C PRO A 326 38.44 27.61 -1.12
N PRO A 327 38.57 28.32 -2.26
CA PRO A 327 37.95 27.91 -3.51
C PRO A 327 38.34 26.48 -3.90
N LEU A 328 37.36 25.63 -4.22
CA LEU A 328 37.65 24.27 -4.66
C LEU A 328 38.21 24.30 -6.10
N THR A 329 39.27 23.52 -6.33
CA THR A 329 39.85 23.35 -7.67
C THR A 329 39.22 22.14 -8.33
N VAL A 330 38.77 22.31 -9.58
CA VAL A 330 38.20 21.23 -10.39
C VAL A 330 39.29 20.22 -10.74
N GLY A 331 39.01 18.93 -10.57
CA GLY A 331 39.93 17.84 -10.93
C GLY A 331 40.18 17.74 -12.43
N ALA A 332 41.16 16.93 -12.83
CA ALA A 332 41.48 16.68 -14.25
C ALA A 332 40.30 16.01 -15.02
N ASP A 333 39.35 15.42 -14.30
CA ASP A 333 38.11 14.84 -14.81
C ASP A 333 36.97 15.88 -14.99
N GLY A 334 37.24 17.16 -14.73
CA GLY A 334 36.25 18.23 -14.84
C GLY A 334 35.25 18.28 -13.68
N LYS A 335 35.48 17.56 -12.58
CA LYS A 335 34.54 17.50 -11.44
C LYS A 335 35.08 18.19 -10.18
N LEU A 336 34.17 18.70 -9.36
CA LEU A 336 34.53 19.19 -8.02
C LEU A 336 34.84 18.02 -7.07
N PRO A 337 35.85 18.16 -6.21
CA PRO A 337 36.13 17.14 -5.20
C PRO A 337 35.23 17.28 -3.96
N GLY A 338 34.99 16.16 -3.30
CA GLY A 338 34.51 16.10 -1.92
C GLY A 338 33.05 15.74 -1.70
N TYR A 339 32.70 15.61 -0.42
CA TYR A 339 31.40 15.16 0.10
C TYR A 339 30.91 16.12 1.19
N VAL A 340 29.60 16.30 1.30
CA VAL A 340 28.95 17.21 2.25
C VAL A 340 27.90 16.46 3.07
N TRP A 341 27.64 16.91 4.31
CA TRP A 341 26.65 16.29 5.18
C TRP A 341 25.22 16.64 4.74
N LEU A 342 24.42 15.63 4.42
CA LEU A 342 23.09 15.78 3.84
C LEU A 342 22.11 16.52 4.78
N GLU A 343 22.16 16.28 6.10
CA GLU A 343 21.21 16.92 7.02
C GLU A 343 21.46 18.42 7.18
N SER A 344 22.62 18.93 6.76
CA SER A 344 22.94 20.37 6.76
C SER A 344 22.49 21.07 5.47
N LEU A 345 21.77 20.35 4.59
CA LEU A 345 21.26 20.83 3.33
C LEU A 345 19.73 20.89 3.33
N GLU A 346 19.20 21.94 2.72
CA GLU A 346 17.78 22.09 2.43
C GLU A 346 17.57 21.91 0.92
N ALA A 347 16.87 20.84 0.53
CA ALA A 347 16.50 20.60 -0.86
C ALA A 347 15.66 21.79 -1.38
N GLN A 348 16.03 22.35 -2.53
CA GLN A 348 15.35 23.54 -3.04
C GLN A 348 14.07 23.21 -3.82
N CYS A 349 13.80 21.93 -4.11
CA CYS A 349 12.64 21.37 -4.82
C CYS A 349 11.89 22.40 -5.66
N SER A 350 12.59 23.02 -6.61
CA SER A 350 12.09 24.06 -7.50
C SER A 350 12.25 23.58 -8.92
N PRO A 351 11.28 23.89 -9.81
CA PRO A 351 11.36 23.48 -11.20
C PRO A 351 12.57 24.12 -11.88
N ASN A 352 13.11 23.46 -12.90
CA ASN A 352 14.12 24.07 -13.75
C ASN A 352 13.52 25.27 -14.49
N ASP A 353 14.26 26.37 -14.62
CA ASP A 353 13.79 27.53 -15.39
C ASP A 353 13.47 27.19 -16.85
N LEU A 354 14.17 26.22 -17.44
CA LEU A 354 13.89 25.72 -18.80
C LEU A 354 12.57 24.93 -18.90
N ALA A 355 12.00 24.48 -17.78
CA ALA A 355 10.70 23.81 -17.74
C ALA A 355 9.53 24.78 -17.57
N LYS A 356 9.80 26.05 -17.25
CA LYS A 356 8.77 27.08 -17.15
C LYS A 356 8.25 27.42 -18.54
N ASN A 357 6.96 27.17 -18.78
CA ASN A 357 6.22 27.38 -20.02
C ASN A 357 6.74 26.58 -21.24
N ASN A 358 7.72 25.69 -21.06
CA ASN A 358 8.37 24.96 -22.14
C ASN A 358 8.44 23.47 -21.82
N VAL A 359 8.35 22.62 -22.85
CA VAL A 359 8.63 21.18 -22.70
C VAL A 359 10.10 21.02 -22.36
N TYR A 360 10.40 20.47 -21.18
CA TYR A 360 11.76 20.21 -20.73
C TYR A 360 12.05 18.71 -20.68
N PRO A 361 12.75 18.17 -21.69
CA PRO A 361 13.25 16.81 -21.67
C PRO A 361 14.37 16.69 -20.64
N LEU A 362 14.25 15.74 -19.72
CA LEU A 362 15.26 15.45 -18.72
C LEU A 362 16.42 14.69 -19.36
N THR A 363 17.63 15.24 -19.25
CA THR A 363 18.86 14.59 -19.74
C THR A 363 19.47 13.62 -18.73
N THR A 364 19.07 13.72 -17.46
CA THR A 364 19.48 12.83 -16.38
C THR A 364 18.27 12.05 -15.90
N VAL A 365 18.42 10.73 -15.77
CA VAL A 365 17.36 9.84 -15.28
C VAL A 365 16.90 10.27 -13.89
N GLN A 366 15.62 10.61 -13.77
CA GLN A 366 14.96 10.90 -12.50
C GLN A 366 14.02 9.74 -12.16
N ARG A 367 14.42 8.86 -11.25
CA ARG A 367 13.57 7.75 -10.83
C ARG A 367 12.43 8.25 -9.97
N ILE A 368 11.27 7.65 -10.15
CA ILE A 368 10.08 7.88 -9.36
C ILE A 368 9.42 6.54 -9.04
N LYS A 369 8.95 6.38 -7.80
CA LYS A 369 8.27 5.16 -7.36
C LYS A 369 6.75 5.29 -7.47
N ALA A 370 6.07 4.17 -7.60
CA ALA A 370 4.62 4.11 -7.49
C ALA A 370 4.17 4.74 -6.16
N GLY A 371 3.19 5.66 -6.22
CA GLY A 371 2.67 6.38 -5.07
C GLY A 371 3.43 7.66 -4.71
N GLU A 372 4.59 7.96 -5.32
CA GLU A 372 5.30 9.22 -5.10
C GLU A 372 4.63 10.42 -5.80
N LEU A 373 4.83 11.62 -5.25
CA LEU A 373 4.21 12.85 -5.71
C LEU A 373 4.68 13.26 -7.12
N ILE A 374 3.73 13.36 -8.04
CA ILE A 374 3.89 13.93 -9.39
C ILE A 374 3.68 15.45 -9.38
N GLY A 375 2.73 15.92 -8.57
CA GLY A 375 2.35 17.33 -8.48
C GLY A 375 0.93 17.48 -7.92
N HIS A 376 0.32 18.62 -8.20
CA HIS A 376 -1.04 18.94 -7.77
C HIS A 376 -1.92 19.29 -8.97
N ILE A 377 -3.23 19.09 -8.83
CA ILE A 377 -4.21 19.39 -9.88
C ILE A 377 -4.21 20.90 -10.17
N GLY A 378 -4.10 21.25 -11.45
CA GLY A 378 -4.15 22.62 -11.93
C GLY A 378 -5.54 23.06 -12.36
N GLN A 379 -5.64 24.30 -12.85
CA GLN A 379 -6.90 24.87 -13.32
C GLN A 379 -7.05 24.70 -14.83
N TYR A 380 -8.26 24.33 -15.24
CA TYR A 380 -8.64 24.23 -16.64
C TYR A 380 -10.05 24.80 -16.82
N GLN A 381 -10.24 25.63 -17.86
CA GLN A 381 -11.53 26.20 -18.19
C GLN A 381 -11.86 25.94 -19.67
N ASN A 382 -12.94 25.21 -19.95
CA ASN A 382 -13.45 25.06 -21.31
C ASN A 382 -14.16 26.33 -21.79
N PHE A 383 -14.44 26.38 -23.10
CA PHE A 383 -15.18 27.48 -23.73
C PHE A 383 -16.54 27.74 -23.04
N ASP A 384 -17.27 26.65 -22.74
CA ASP A 384 -18.61 26.61 -22.15
C ASP A 384 -18.62 26.69 -20.62
N ASP A 385 -17.45 26.63 -19.96
CA ASP A 385 -17.37 26.70 -18.51
C ASP A 385 -17.55 28.13 -17.99
N ASP A 386 -18.38 28.29 -16.96
CA ASP A 386 -18.59 29.57 -16.27
C ASP A 386 -17.34 30.04 -15.50
N ARG A 387 -16.61 29.10 -14.87
CA ARG A 387 -15.39 29.35 -14.09
C ARG A 387 -14.28 28.32 -14.36
N PRO A 388 -13.00 28.62 -14.08
CA PRO A 388 -11.94 27.63 -14.04
C PRO A 388 -12.24 26.53 -13.02
N ARG A 389 -11.90 25.29 -13.36
CA ARG A 389 -12.13 24.11 -12.52
C ARG A 389 -10.84 23.33 -12.32
N PRO A 390 -10.65 22.67 -11.16
CA PRO A 390 -9.57 21.73 -10.99
C PRO A 390 -9.82 20.48 -11.83
N VAL A 391 -8.92 20.17 -12.76
CA VAL A 391 -8.99 18.98 -13.62
C VAL A 391 -7.60 18.39 -13.78
N LEU A 392 -7.44 17.09 -13.53
CA LEU A 392 -6.29 16.30 -13.95
C LEU A 392 -6.72 15.46 -15.15
N HIS A 393 -5.96 15.51 -16.24
CA HIS A 393 -6.05 14.51 -17.29
C HIS A 393 -4.92 13.48 -17.08
N LEU A 394 -5.27 12.19 -17.00
CA LEU A 394 -4.32 11.09 -16.85
C LEU A 394 -4.46 10.06 -17.97
N GLU A 395 -3.41 9.93 -18.78
CA GLU A 395 -3.33 9.00 -19.91
C GLU A 395 -2.22 7.97 -19.71
N VAL A 396 -2.46 6.75 -20.19
CA VAL A 396 -1.45 5.69 -20.24
C VAL A 396 -1.37 5.14 -21.66
N PHE A 397 -0.17 5.13 -22.24
CA PHE A 397 0.01 4.70 -23.63
C PHE A 397 1.34 3.96 -23.86
N SER A 398 1.44 3.25 -24.98
CA SER A 398 2.64 2.57 -25.44
C SER A 398 2.91 2.85 -26.92
N CYS A 399 4.17 3.15 -27.24
CA CYS A 399 4.68 3.21 -28.61
C CYS A 399 5.21 1.85 -29.10
N ASP A 400 5.36 0.86 -28.20
CA ASP A 400 5.78 -0.49 -28.55
C ASP A 400 4.63 -1.30 -29.21
N ASP A 401 4.98 -2.41 -29.86
CA ASP A 401 4.04 -3.37 -30.44
C ASP A 401 3.31 -4.17 -29.33
N VAL A 402 2.23 -3.58 -28.82
CA VAL A 402 1.38 -4.18 -27.78
C VAL A 402 0.76 -5.53 -28.21
N PRO A 403 0.22 -5.70 -29.43
CA PRO A 403 -0.28 -7.00 -29.90
C PRO A 403 0.77 -8.12 -29.80
N THR A 404 1.99 -7.87 -30.28
CA THR A 404 3.08 -8.85 -30.20
C THR A 404 3.46 -9.13 -28.75
N PHE A 405 3.59 -8.10 -27.91
CA PHE A 405 3.89 -8.27 -26.49
C PHE A 405 2.82 -9.09 -25.76
N ILE A 406 1.53 -8.82 -25.96
CA ILE A 406 0.43 -9.57 -25.32
C ILE A 406 0.45 -11.04 -25.75
N ASN A 407 0.70 -11.32 -27.02
CA ASN A 407 0.81 -12.71 -27.51
C ASN A 407 1.99 -13.45 -26.86
N GLN A 408 3.16 -12.80 -26.76
CA GLN A 408 4.31 -13.36 -26.05
C GLN A 408 4.03 -13.53 -24.55
N SER A 409 3.34 -12.57 -23.93
CA SER A 409 2.95 -12.59 -22.52
C SER A 409 2.03 -13.76 -22.20
N LYS A 410 1.01 -14.01 -23.05
CA LYS A 410 0.10 -15.16 -22.93
C LYS A 410 0.86 -16.48 -23.00
N ALA A 411 1.72 -16.65 -24.01
CA ALA A 411 2.53 -17.86 -24.14
C ALA A 411 3.51 -18.05 -22.96
N TRP A 412 4.05 -16.96 -22.40
CA TRP A 412 4.91 -17.02 -21.22
C TRP A 412 4.13 -17.39 -19.96
N ALA A 413 2.91 -16.89 -19.80
CA ALA A 413 2.05 -17.14 -18.65
C ALA A 413 1.72 -18.62 -18.45
N GLU A 414 1.65 -19.41 -19.52
CA GLU A 414 1.46 -20.87 -19.47
C GLU A 414 2.59 -21.59 -18.70
N SER A 415 3.79 -21.00 -18.66
CA SER A 415 4.95 -21.54 -17.94
C SER A 415 5.08 -21.05 -16.50
N LEU A 416 4.18 -20.16 -16.05
CA LEU A 416 4.21 -19.61 -14.70
C LEU A 416 3.51 -20.55 -13.69
N PRO A 417 3.97 -20.59 -12.43
CA PRO A 417 3.33 -21.40 -11.39
C PRO A 417 1.85 -21.02 -11.16
N ALA A 418 1.04 -21.96 -10.69
CA ALA A 418 -0.39 -21.76 -10.44
C ALA A 418 -0.69 -20.64 -9.44
N GLU A 419 0.26 -20.33 -8.55
CA GLU A 419 0.19 -19.22 -7.59
C GLU A 419 0.17 -17.84 -8.28
N GLN A 420 0.64 -17.74 -9.52
CA GLN A 420 0.56 -16.52 -10.33
C GLN A 420 -0.84 -16.31 -10.92
N LYS A 421 -1.75 -17.29 -10.84
CA LYS A 421 -3.15 -17.13 -11.25
C LYS A 421 -3.96 -16.39 -10.17
N THR A 422 -3.72 -15.09 -10.10
CA THR A 422 -4.29 -14.20 -9.08
C THR A 422 -5.63 -13.59 -9.50
N LEU A 423 -6.13 -13.88 -10.70
CA LEU A 423 -7.41 -13.38 -11.21
C LEU A 423 -8.42 -14.51 -11.37
N ILE A 424 -9.69 -14.17 -11.25
CA ILE A 424 -10.84 -15.05 -11.44
C ILE A 424 -11.70 -14.43 -12.53
N LYS A 425 -12.04 -15.19 -13.57
CA LYS A 425 -12.92 -14.76 -14.65
C LYS A 425 -14.23 -15.54 -14.58
N ILE A 426 -15.34 -14.81 -14.53
CA ILE A 426 -16.69 -15.31 -14.75
C ILE A 426 -17.02 -15.07 -16.22
N HIS A 427 -17.26 -16.15 -16.96
CA HIS A 427 -17.55 -16.05 -18.39
C HIS A 427 -18.97 -15.57 -18.63
N LYS A 428 -19.19 -14.92 -19.77
CA LYS A 428 -20.54 -14.69 -20.28
C LYS A 428 -21.29 -16.03 -20.38
N ASP A 429 -22.59 -15.99 -20.15
CA ASP A 429 -23.51 -17.13 -20.10
C ASP A 429 -23.29 -18.08 -18.90
N SER A 430 -22.38 -17.75 -17.99
CA SER A 430 -22.25 -18.47 -16.71
C SER A 430 -23.55 -18.38 -15.92
N VAL A 431 -24.07 -19.54 -15.52
CA VAL A 431 -25.31 -19.63 -14.74
C VAL A 431 -25.06 -19.21 -13.30
N ILE A 432 -25.76 -18.17 -12.84
CA ILE A 432 -25.71 -17.74 -11.45
C ILE A 432 -26.66 -18.60 -10.62
N ARG A 433 -26.08 -19.48 -9.80
CA ARG A 433 -26.80 -20.53 -9.06
C ARG A 433 -27.48 -19.96 -7.81
N GLN A 434 -28.68 -20.44 -7.53
CA GLN A 434 -29.39 -20.13 -6.29
C GLN A 434 -29.40 -21.33 -5.35
N PRO A 435 -29.14 -21.14 -4.05
CA PRO A 435 -29.18 -22.23 -3.09
C PRO A 435 -30.61 -22.78 -2.98
N THR A 436 -30.74 -24.08 -2.73
CA THR A 436 -32.04 -24.69 -2.46
C THR A 436 -32.65 -24.15 -1.16
N THR A 437 -33.98 -24.18 -1.05
CA THR A 437 -34.65 -23.94 0.24
C THR A 437 -34.36 -25.11 1.19
N ALA A 438 -34.42 -24.85 2.50
CA ALA A 438 -34.23 -25.88 3.51
C ALA A 438 -35.27 -27.01 3.31
N ASP A 439 -34.80 -28.25 3.16
CA ASP A 439 -35.63 -29.44 2.90
C ASP A 439 -35.89 -30.27 4.16
N THR A 440 -35.32 -29.84 5.28
CA THR A 440 -35.52 -30.45 6.59
C THR A 440 -35.31 -29.42 7.70
N GLN A 441 -35.61 -29.83 8.93
CA GLN A 441 -35.36 -29.02 10.11
C GLN A 441 -34.90 -29.91 11.25
N ILE A 442 -34.01 -29.38 12.07
CA ILE A 442 -33.63 -29.98 13.34
C ILE A 442 -34.64 -29.47 14.38
N ALA A 443 -35.31 -30.40 15.05
CA ALA A 443 -36.37 -30.08 16.00
C ALA A 443 -35.88 -29.20 17.16
N ALA A 444 -36.83 -28.55 17.84
CA ALA A 444 -36.55 -27.95 19.14
C ALA A 444 -35.98 -28.98 20.12
N ASP A 445 -35.18 -28.52 21.07
CA ASP A 445 -34.48 -29.31 22.10
C ASP A 445 -33.39 -30.27 21.58
N CYS A 446 -33.17 -30.31 20.27
CA CYS A 446 -32.04 -31.01 19.66
C CYS A 446 -30.84 -30.07 19.49
N ASP A 447 -29.65 -30.58 19.84
CA ASP A 447 -28.36 -29.87 19.73
C ASP A 447 -27.59 -30.37 18.49
N VAL A 448 -26.53 -29.67 18.11
CA VAL A 448 -25.73 -29.97 16.91
C VAL A 448 -24.23 -29.87 17.18
N ARG A 449 -23.42 -30.70 16.51
CA ARG A 449 -21.96 -30.54 16.49
C ARG A 449 -21.47 -30.60 15.04
N THR A 450 -20.55 -29.71 14.67
CA THR A 450 -19.86 -29.82 13.39
C THR A 450 -19.16 -31.17 13.27
N VAL A 451 -19.30 -31.81 12.12
CA VAL A 451 -18.59 -33.06 11.81
C VAL A 451 -17.16 -32.75 11.34
N THR A 452 -16.26 -33.73 11.43
CA THR A 452 -14.82 -33.55 11.13
C THR A 452 -14.56 -33.11 9.69
N ASP A 453 -15.42 -33.53 8.74
CA ASP A 453 -15.37 -33.16 7.33
C ASP A 453 -16.10 -31.85 7.03
N SER A 454 -16.71 -31.19 8.03
CA SER A 454 -17.32 -29.87 7.82
C SER A 454 -16.27 -28.84 7.41
N PRO A 455 -16.56 -27.96 6.44
CA PRO A 455 -15.66 -26.86 6.10
C PRO A 455 -15.40 -25.96 7.32
N THR A 456 -14.18 -25.41 7.41
CA THR A 456 -13.80 -24.46 8.47
C THR A 456 -14.19 -23.02 8.15
N GLU A 457 -14.52 -22.73 6.89
CA GLU A 457 -14.93 -21.42 6.37
C GLU A 457 -16.14 -21.56 5.43
N GLY A 458 -16.81 -20.45 5.13
CA GLY A 458 -17.98 -20.39 4.26
C GLY A 458 -19.33 -20.38 4.99
N CYS A 459 -20.41 -20.09 4.27
CA CYS A 459 -21.71 -19.71 4.82
C CYS A 459 -22.51 -20.90 5.35
N TRP A 460 -22.16 -22.13 4.95
CA TRP A 460 -22.75 -23.36 5.48
C TRP A 460 -21.74 -24.22 6.22
N ALA A 461 -22.23 -24.95 7.21
CA ALA A 461 -21.47 -25.93 7.99
C ALA A 461 -22.23 -27.26 8.03
N LYS A 462 -21.50 -28.37 7.99
CA LYS A 462 -22.07 -29.71 8.09
C LYS A 462 -22.09 -30.12 9.56
N VAL A 463 -23.24 -30.53 10.07
CA VAL A 463 -23.48 -30.81 11.48
C VAL A 463 -24.16 -32.15 11.69
N GLN A 464 -23.83 -32.81 12.79
CA GLN A 464 -24.54 -33.97 13.31
C GLN A 464 -25.58 -33.49 14.33
N PRO A 465 -26.88 -33.76 14.12
CA PRO A 465 -27.92 -33.51 15.12
C PRO A 465 -27.90 -34.55 16.25
N TYR A 466 -28.26 -34.12 17.47
CA TYR A 466 -28.31 -34.96 18.67
C TYR A 466 -29.58 -34.71 19.50
N VAL A 467 -30.16 -35.79 20.03
CA VAL A 467 -30.97 -35.68 21.27
C VAL A 467 -29.99 -35.59 22.44
N VAL A 468 -30.15 -34.57 23.26
CA VAL A 468 -29.28 -34.35 24.42
C VAL A 468 -29.90 -34.95 25.68
N LEU A 469 -29.15 -35.81 26.35
CA LEU A 469 -29.52 -36.37 27.64
C LEU A 469 -28.48 -36.01 28.70
N LYS A 470 -28.96 -35.73 29.92
CA LYS A 470 -28.10 -35.61 31.11
C LYS A 470 -28.14 -36.94 31.86
N VAL A 471 -27.03 -37.67 31.89
CA VAL A 471 -26.96 -39.02 32.47
C VAL A 471 -25.84 -39.10 33.50
N ASN A 472 -26.05 -39.82 34.60
CA ASN A 472 -24.99 -40.03 35.59
C ASN A 472 -23.92 -40.94 34.99
N LYS A 473 -22.64 -40.64 35.20
CA LYS A 473 -21.52 -41.47 34.70
C LYS A 473 -21.61 -42.94 35.10
N ASN A 474 -22.25 -43.24 36.24
CA ASN A 474 -22.39 -44.60 36.74
C ASN A 474 -23.40 -45.42 35.92
N ASP A 475 -24.28 -44.75 35.18
CA ASP A 475 -25.27 -45.37 34.29
C ASP A 475 -24.73 -45.50 32.85
N LEU A 476 -23.45 -45.18 32.62
CA LEU A 476 -22.76 -45.25 31.32
C LEU A 476 -21.62 -46.28 31.38
N GLY A 477 -21.20 -46.82 30.22
CA GLY A 477 -20.02 -47.66 30.14
C GLY A 477 -18.69 -46.89 30.31
N THR A 478 -17.57 -47.55 30.02
CA THR A 478 -16.25 -46.91 30.12
C THR A 478 -16.02 -45.97 28.93
N TYR A 479 -15.69 -44.71 29.20
CA TYR A 479 -15.43 -43.70 28.18
C TYR A 479 -14.25 -44.08 27.29
N ASN A 480 -14.46 -44.13 25.96
CA ASN A 480 -13.46 -44.54 24.98
C ASN A 480 -12.82 -43.35 24.24
N SER A 481 -12.58 -42.24 24.93
CA SER A 481 -12.05 -40.95 24.43
C SER A 481 -13.00 -40.08 23.60
N LYS A 482 -14.15 -40.60 23.14
CA LYS A 482 -15.21 -39.81 22.47
C LYS A 482 -16.63 -40.22 22.84
N GLN A 483 -16.85 -41.49 23.18
CA GLN A 483 -18.18 -42.08 23.35
C GLN A 483 -18.25 -42.94 24.62
N TYR A 484 -19.47 -43.30 25.00
CA TYR A 484 -19.77 -44.27 26.04
C TYR A 484 -20.49 -45.47 25.40
N PRO A 485 -19.92 -46.69 25.44
CA PRO A 485 -20.67 -47.89 25.11
C PRO A 485 -21.74 -48.15 26.18
N LEU A 486 -22.88 -48.71 25.78
CA LEU A 486 -23.99 -49.04 26.67
C LEU A 486 -24.36 -50.52 26.52
N ASP A 487 -24.49 -51.21 27.64
CA ASP A 487 -25.08 -52.55 27.68
C ASP A 487 -26.61 -52.50 27.78
N ALA A 488 -27.28 -53.66 27.66
CA ALA A 488 -28.74 -53.74 27.69
C ALA A 488 -29.37 -53.20 28.99
N SER A 489 -28.68 -53.31 30.13
CA SER A 489 -29.16 -52.83 31.43
C SER A 489 -29.06 -51.30 31.53
N GLN A 490 -27.93 -50.74 31.09
CA GLN A 490 -27.69 -49.30 31.03
C GLN A 490 -28.69 -48.61 30.09
N LYS A 491 -28.97 -49.22 28.93
CA LYS A 491 -29.99 -48.72 28.01
C LYS A 491 -31.37 -48.68 28.65
N SER A 492 -31.82 -49.77 29.29
CA SER A 492 -33.11 -49.81 30.00
C SER A 492 -33.19 -48.78 31.15
N THR A 493 -32.07 -48.55 31.84
CA THR A 493 -31.98 -47.58 32.96
C THR A 493 -32.14 -46.15 32.45
N ILE A 494 -31.41 -45.77 31.39
CA ILE A 494 -31.49 -44.44 30.79
C ILE A 494 -32.87 -44.20 30.17
N ALA A 495 -33.42 -45.19 29.47
CA ALA A 495 -34.75 -45.16 28.86
C ALA A 495 -35.85 -44.89 29.90
N SER A 496 -35.85 -45.66 31.00
CA SER A 496 -36.84 -45.53 32.08
C SER A 496 -36.72 -44.20 32.83
N ALA A 497 -35.50 -43.73 33.11
CA ALA A 497 -35.26 -42.48 33.84
C ALA A 497 -35.62 -41.21 33.04
N ARG A 498 -35.78 -41.34 31.71
CA ARG A 498 -36.01 -40.22 30.79
C ARG A 498 -37.29 -40.34 29.98
N GLY A 499 -38.06 -41.42 30.14
CA GLY A 499 -39.34 -41.63 29.46
C GLY A 499 -39.19 -41.86 27.96
N ILE A 500 -38.09 -42.51 27.53
CA ILE A 500 -37.76 -42.78 26.12
C ILE A 500 -37.83 -44.29 25.90
N ASP A 501 -38.23 -44.75 24.71
CA ASP A 501 -38.22 -46.19 24.38
C ASP A 501 -36.77 -46.74 24.36
N VAL A 502 -36.54 -47.91 24.95
CA VAL A 502 -35.21 -48.52 25.04
C VAL A 502 -34.60 -48.83 23.66
N SER A 503 -35.43 -49.06 22.65
CA SER A 503 -35.01 -49.28 21.26
C SER A 503 -34.44 -48.02 20.60
N GLU A 504 -34.76 -46.83 21.09
CA GLU A 504 -34.27 -45.54 20.59
C GLU A 504 -32.88 -45.18 21.13
N ILE A 505 -32.42 -45.88 22.18
CA ILE A 505 -31.07 -45.68 22.71
C ILE A 505 -30.08 -46.52 21.89
N PRO A 506 -29.01 -45.94 21.32
CA PRO A 506 -27.98 -46.70 20.59
C PRO A 506 -27.07 -47.46 21.56
N ASN A 507 -26.31 -48.44 21.05
CA ASN A 507 -25.31 -49.17 21.85
C ASN A 507 -24.10 -48.32 22.23
N GLN A 508 -23.99 -47.10 21.69
CA GLN A 508 -22.96 -46.12 21.99
C GLN A 508 -23.54 -44.71 21.90
N VAL A 509 -23.18 -43.84 22.85
CA VAL A 509 -23.60 -42.43 22.89
C VAL A 509 -22.40 -41.50 22.93
N ASP A 510 -22.47 -40.35 22.27
CA ASP A 510 -21.36 -39.40 22.19
C ASP A 510 -21.31 -38.55 23.45
N PHE A 511 -20.11 -38.32 23.98
CA PHE A 511 -19.96 -37.35 25.06
C PHE A 511 -19.87 -35.94 24.46
N LEU A 512 -20.85 -35.09 24.73
CA LEU A 512 -20.91 -33.73 24.20
C LEU A 512 -20.08 -32.73 25.00
N MET A 513 -19.06 -33.24 25.72
CA MET A 513 -18.02 -32.44 26.38
C MET A 513 -18.58 -31.40 27.36
N GLU A 514 -19.65 -31.74 28.08
CA GLU A 514 -20.24 -30.88 29.11
C GLU A 514 -20.67 -31.73 30.31
N THR A 515 -20.44 -31.22 31.52
CA THR A 515 -20.66 -31.92 32.79
C THR A 515 -21.48 -31.07 33.76
N TYR A 516 -22.22 -31.73 34.65
CA TYR A 516 -23.08 -31.05 35.64
C TYR A 516 -22.82 -31.57 37.04
N LEU A 517 -23.27 -30.80 38.03
CA LEU A 517 -23.40 -31.27 39.41
C LEU A 517 -24.41 -32.43 39.50
N ALA A 518 -24.45 -33.10 40.67
CA ALA A 518 -25.30 -34.27 40.88
C ALA A 518 -26.80 -33.97 40.71
N ASP A 519 -27.22 -32.72 40.93
CA ASP A 519 -28.60 -32.24 40.72
C ASP A 519 -28.90 -31.85 39.26
N GLY A 520 -27.92 -31.95 38.34
CA GLY A 520 -28.05 -31.60 36.93
C GLY A 520 -27.92 -30.10 36.61
N THR A 521 -27.53 -29.28 37.59
CA THR A 521 -27.31 -27.83 37.46
C THR A 521 -25.84 -27.48 37.15
N ASP A 522 -25.58 -26.19 36.90
CA ASP A 522 -24.25 -25.61 36.62
C ASP A 522 -23.56 -26.32 35.43
N PRO A 523 -23.93 -26.10 34.16
CA PRO A 523 -23.22 -26.70 33.02
C PRO A 523 -21.75 -26.23 32.95
N GLN A 524 -20.81 -27.16 32.79
CA GLN A 524 -19.40 -26.85 32.58
C GLN A 524 -18.82 -27.61 31.37
N PRO A 525 -18.26 -26.91 30.37
CA PRO A 525 -17.61 -27.56 29.25
C PRO A 525 -16.32 -28.27 29.70
N TYR A 526 -16.03 -29.41 29.09
CA TYR A 526 -14.90 -30.26 29.39
C TYR A 526 -14.15 -30.60 28.12
N ALA A 527 -12.96 -30.01 27.92
CA ALA A 527 -12.20 -30.17 26.69
C ALA A 527 -11.10 -31.26 26.78
N SER A 528 -10.53 -31.49 27.97
CA SER A 528 -9.52 -32.55 28.25
C SER A 528 -9.21 -32.64 29.76
N GLY A 529 -8.61 -33.75 30.23
CA GLY A 529 -8.14 -33.92 31.62
C GLY A 529 -8.73 -35.13 32.36
N ASN A 530 -8.88 -35.02 33.68
CA ASN A 530 -9.70 -35.94 34.49
C ASN A 530 -10.98 -35.20 34.88
N ILE A 531 -12.16 -35.76 34.54
CA ILE A 531 -13.44 -35.15 34.94
C ILE A 531 -13.57 -35.25 36.47
N PRO A 532 -13.74 -34.14 37.20
CA PRO A 532 -13.87 -34.15 38.66
C PRO A 532 -14.99 -35.09 39.13
N THR A 533 -14.73 -35.87 40.18
CA THR A 533 -15.71 -36.79 40.77
C THR A 533 -16.93 -36.07 41.35
N THR A 534 -16.79 -34.79 41.69
CA THR A 534 -17.85 -33.90 42.18
C THR A 534 -18.91 -33.56 41.13
N ARG A 535 -18.68 -33.90 39.86
CA ARG A 535 -19.57 -33.60 38.74
C ARG A 535 -19.95 -34.89 38.04
N PRO A 536 -20.87 -35.71 38.57
CA PRO A 536 -21.12 -37.05 38.07
C PRO A 536 -21.98 -37.07 36.80
N MET A 537 -22.70 -36.01 36.49
CA MET A 537 -23.60 -35.95 35.34
C MET A 537 -22.85 -35.61 34.04
N ARG A 538 -23.20 -36.26 32.94
CA ARG A 538 -22.62 -36.12 31.60
C ARG A 538 -23.71 -35.66 30.63
N LYS A 539 -23.40 -34.65 29.82
CA LYS A 539 -24.18 -34.34 28.61
C LYS A 539 -23.79 -35.33 27.53
N ILE A 540 -24.68 -36.27 27.25
CA ILE A 540 -24.50 -37.23 26.17
C ILE A 540 -25.42 -36.87 25.00
N GLY A 541 -24.97 -37.17 23.80
CA GLY A 541 -25.73 -37.00 22.57
C GLY A 541 -26.08 -38.36 21.99
N VAL A 542 -27.36 -38.59 21.77
CA VAL A 542 -27.84 -39.66 20.88
C VAL A 542 -27.90 -39.10 19.47
N LYS A 543 -27.11 -39.65 18.55
CA LYS A 543 -27.08 -39.19 17.15
C LYS A 543 -28.45 -39.37 16.51
N LEU A 544 -28.98 -38.30 15.94
CA LEU A 544 -30.18 -38.31 15.13
C LEU A 544 -29.80 -38.21 13.66
N ASN A 545 -30.40 -39.06 12.82
CA ASN A 545 -30.31 -38.99 11.36
C ASN A 545 -28.85 -38.99 10.84
N THR A 546 -28.69 -38.88 9.52
CA THR A 546 -27.39 -38.58 8.89
C THR A 546 -27.02 -37.10 9.13
N PRO A 547 -25.72 -36.73 9.04
CA PRO A 547 -25.31 -35.33 9.09
C PRO A 547 -26.06 -34.47 8.07
N VAL A 548 -26.39 -33.24 8.46
CA VAL A 548 -27.13 -32.25 7.65
C VAL A 548 -26.33 -30.95 7.58
N TRP A 549 -26.66 -30.08 6.64
CA TRP A 549 -26.06 -28.74 6.54
C TRP A 549 -26.94 -27.71 7.22
N VAL A 550 -26.33 -26.69 7.81
CA VAL A 550 -27.01 -25.53 8.41
C VAL A 550 -26.25 -24.26 8.06
N LYS A 551 -26.90 -23.09 8.15
CA LYS A 551 -26.20 -21.81 8.04
C LYS A 551 -25.18 -21.68 9.17
N ARG A 552 -23.94 -21.33 8.84
CA ARG A 552 -22.86 -21.16 9.82
C ARG A 552 -23.14 -20.03 10.80
N SER A 553 -23.84 -18.98 10.36
CA SER A 553 -24.30 -17.89 11.23
C SER A 553 -25.26 -18.34 12.33
N SER A 554 -25.84 -19.54 12.23
CA SER A 554 -26.63 -20.17 13.29
C SER A 554 -25.78 -20.95 14.31
N LEU A 555 -24.47 -21.03 14.11
CA LEU A 555 -23.52 -21.75 14.96
C LEU A 555 -22.54 -20.79 15.65
N ASN A 556 -22.11 -21.16 16.85
CA ASN A 556 -20.98 -20.54 17.54
C ASN A 556 -19.64 -21.10 17.03
N ALA A 557 -18.54 -20.56 17.55
CA ALA A 557 -17.18 -20.95 17.17
C ALA A 557 -16.85 -22.44 17.45
N GLN A 558 -17.57 -23.09 18.35
CA GLN A 558 -17.44 -24.51 18.68
C GLN A 558 -18.30 -25.42 17.79
N GLY A 559 -18.98 -24.86 16.78
CA GLY A 559 -19.81 -25.61 15.86
C GLY A 559 -21.14 -26.07 16.48
N GLN A 560 -21.65 -25.33 17.45
CA GLN A 560 -22.88 -25.61 18.20
C GLN A 560 -23.91 -24.50 17.99
N ARG A 561 -25.20 -24.81 18.12
CA ARG A 561 -26.24 -23.78 18.06
C ARG A 561 -26.33 -23.00 19.39
N ALA A 562 -26.61 -21.70 19.33
CA ALA A 562 -26.68 -20.83 20.52
C ALA A 562 -27.88 -21.12 21.44
N SER A 563 -28.99 -21.62 20.89
CA SER A 563 -30.18 -22.02 21.64
C SER A 563 -30.87 -23.20 20.96
N THR A 564 -31.34 -24.17 21.75
CA THR A 564 -32.15 -25.32 21.29
C THR A 564 -33.65 -25.05 21.33
N SER A 565 -34.12 -23.91 21.84
CA SER A 565 -35.54 -23.66 22.10
C SER A 565 -36.44 -23.57 20.85
N GLY A 566 -35.86 -23.38 19.66
CA GLY A 566 -36.59 -23.35 18.39
C GLY A 566 -36.14 -24.45 17.43
N ALA A 567 -36.87 -24.67 16.35
CA ALA A 567 -36.37 -25.48 15.24
C ALA A 567 -35.23 -24.75 14.50
N LEU A 568 -34.32 -25.51 13.90
CA LEU A 568 -33.21 -24.99 13.08
C LEU A 568 -33.36 -25.49 11.65
N GLU A 569 -33.45 -24.57 10.69
CA GLU A 569 -33.46 -24.89 9.26
C GLU A 569 -32.19 -25.63 8.86
N ALA A 570 -32.37 -26.71 8.10
CA ALA A 570 -31.28 -27.57 7.68
C ALA A 570 -31.51 -28.14 6.27
N TRP A 571 -30.43 -28.64 5.67
CA TRP A 571 -30.44 -29.28 4.37
C TRP A 571 -29.85 -30.68 4.47
N LYS A 572 -30.52 -31.68 3.89
CA LYS A 572 -29.99 -33.06 3.85
C LYS A 572 -28.71 -33.16 3.01
N SER A 573 -28.60 -32.33 1.98
CA SER A 573 -27.45 -32.23 1.08
C SER A 573 -26.84 -30.83 1.12
N PHE A 574 -25.65 -30.64 0.53
CA PHE A 574 -25.03 -29.33 0.46
C PHE A 574 -25.95 -28.35 -0.31
N PRO A 575 -26.25 -27.14 0.19
CA PRO A 575 -27.29 -26.28 -0.40
C PRO A 575 -27.06 -25.89 -1.87
N LEU A 576 -25.81 -25.96 -2.34
CA LEU A 576 -25.47 -25.68 -3.74
C LEU A 576 -25.27 -26.93 -4.61
N SER A 577 -25.31 -28.15 -4.05
CA SER A 577 -25.13 -29.38 -4.85
C SER A 577 -26.32 -29.66 -5.79
N GLN A 578 -27.49 -29.11 -5.47
CA GLN A 578 -28.71 -29.17 -6.30
C GLN A 578 -29.25 -27.76 -6.58
N ALA A 579 -28.36 -26.77 -6.63
CA ALA A 579 -28.74 -25.39 -6.87
C ALA A 579 -29.55 -25.25 -8.16
N THR A 580 -30.64 -24.49 -8.10
CA THR A 580 -31.43 -24.17 -9.28
C THR A 580 -30.67 -23.17 -10.15
N ASP A 581 -30.81 -23.34 -11.46
CA ASP A 581 -30.30 -22.36 -12.43
C ASP A 581 -31.02 -21.03 -12.21
N GLY A 582 -30.27 -20.00 -11.82
CA GLY A 582 -30.73 -18.63 -11.89
C GLY A 582 -30.43 -18.03 -13.27
N PRO A 583 -30.64 -16.71 -13.43
CA PRO A 583 -30.34 -16.02 -14.67
C PRO A 583 -28.86 -16.16 -15.04
N ALA A 584 -28.58 -16.25 -16.34
CA ALA A 584 -27.22 -16.29 -16.85
C ALA A 584 -26.58 -14.90 -16.83
N CYS A 585 -25.26 -14.87 -16.60
CA CYS A 585 -24.46 -13.67 -16.66
C CYS A 585 -24.38 -13.15 -18.11
N GLY A 586 -24.73 -11.89 -18.33
CA GLY A 586 -24.70 -11.26 -19.66
C GLY A 586 -23.33 -10.74 -20.09
N PHE A 587 -22.41 -10.55 -19.14
CA PHE A 587 -21.13 -9.88 -19.34
C PHE A 587 -20.01 -10.64 -18.66
N GLU A 588 -18.82 -10.62 -19.24
CA GLU A 588 -17.65 -11.17 -18.56
C GLU A 588 -17.30 -10.32 -17.32
N ARG A 589 -16.90 -10.98 -16.23
CA ARG A 589 -16.44 -10.32 -15.01
C ARG A 589 -15.07 -10.84 -14.60
N ILE A 590 -14.12 -9.96 -14.34
CA ILE A 590 -12.76 -10.32 -13.91
C ILE A 590 -12.50 -9.73 -12.53
N LEU A 591 -12.06 -10.54 -11.59
CA LEU A 591 -11.92 -10.15 -10.20
C LEU A 591 -10.59 -10.67 -9.64
N SER A 592 -10.04 -9.95 -8.66
CA SER A 592 -8.85 -10.41 -7.96
C SER A 592 -9.18 -11.53 -6.98
N LYS A 593 -8.39 -12.59 -6.98
CA LYS A 593 -8.47 -13.71 -6.03
C LYS A 593 -8.24 -13.25 -4.58
N ALA A 594 -7.41 -12.22 -4.38
CA ALA A 594 -7.20 -11.64 -3.06
C ALA A 594 -8.51 -11.01 -2.53
N SER A 595 -9.17 -10.20 -3.35
CA SER A 595 -10.46 -9.58 -3.00
C SER A 595 -11.52 -10.62 -2.64
N TRP A 596 -11.48 -11.80 -3.29
CA TRP A 596 -12.40 -12.89 -2.99
C TRP A 596 -12.03 -13.63 -1.70
N ASN A 597 -10.76 -13.89 -1.45
CA ASN A 597 -10.30 -14.41 -0.16
C ASN A 597 -10.59 -13.46 1.02
N ASP A 598 -10.82 -12.18 0.77
CA ASP A 598 -11.22 -11.20 1.78
C ASP A 598 -12.75 -11.11 1.99
N LEU A 599 -13.55 -11.75 1.13
CA LEU A 599 -15.02 -11.80 1.31
C LEU A 599 -15.40 -12.42 2.66
N SER A 600 -16.52 -11.95 3.21
CA SER A 600 -17.07 -12.51 4.46
C SER A 600 -17.42 -13.99 4.28
N SER A 601 -17.52 -14.74 5.39
CA SER A 601 -17.94 -16.14 5.35
C SER A 601 -19.28 -16.34 4.66
N ASP A 602 -20.16 -15.33 4.70
CA ASP A 602 -21.50 -15.38 4.10
C ASP A 602 -21.48 -15.29 2.57
N HIS A 603 -20.34 -14.89 1.97
CA HIS A 603 -20.14 -14.74 0.54
C HIS A 603 -19.23 -15.83 -0.05
N LYS A 604 -18.93 -16.88 0.75
CA LYS A 604 -18.12 -18.03 0.36
C LYS A 604 -18.83 -19.32 0.75
N ALA A 605 -18.61 -20.39 0.01
CA ALA A 605 -19.12 -21.70 0.35
C ALA A 605 -18.15 -22.79 -0.12
N ILE A 606 -18.11 -23.92 0.58
CA ILE A 606 -17.22 -25.03 0.26
C ILE A 606 -18.03 -26.32 0.35
N ASP A 607 -18.05 -27.10 -0.73
CA ASP A 607 -18.63 -28.44 -0.69
C ASP A 607 -17.63 -29.41 -0.05
N ALA A 608 -18.02 -30.02 1.07
CA ALA A 608 -17.20 -31.00 1.77
C ALA A 608 -17.11 -32.36 1.05
N ASN A 609 -18.06 -32.67 0.16
CA ASN A 609 -18.22 -34.01 -0.40
C ASN A 609 -17.47 -34.20 -1.74
N THR A 610 -17.14 -33.12 -2.46
CA THR A 610 -16.50 -33.14 -3.79
C THR A 610 -15.22 -32.30 -3.78
N GLU A 611 -14.08 -32.89 -3.43
CA GLU A 611 -12.72 -32.32 -3.58
C GLU A 611 -12.49 -30.88 -3.05
N LYS A 612 -13.38 -30.34 -2.20
CA LYS A 612 -13.40 -28.95 -1.70
C LYS A 612 -13.64 -27.88 -2.78
N THR A 613 -14.57 -28.11 -3.73
CA THR A 613 -15.00 -27.04 -4.66
C THR A 613 -15.45 -25.80 -3.89
N ARG A 614 -14.83 -24.66 -4.19
CA ARG A 614 -15.16 -23.35 -3.61
C ARG A 614 -16.25 -22.69 -4.43
N TRP A 615 -17.14 -22.02 -3.74
CA TRP A 615 -18.25 -21.28 -4.29
C TRP A 615 -18.20 -19.85 -3.80
N TRP A 616 -18.54 -18.93 -4.67
CA TRP A 616 -18.37 -17.51 -4.43
C TRP A 616 -19.66 -16.78 -4.74
N TYR A 617 -20.05 -15.89 -3.83
CA TYR A 617 -21.21 -15.03 -4.04
C TYR A 617 -20.79 -13.82 -4.88
N VAL A 618 -21.52 -13.59 -5.96
CA VAL A 618 -21.18 -12.57 -6.96
C VAL A 618 -22.40 -11.74 -7.31
N THR A 619 -22.14 -10.48 -7.63
CA THR A 619 -23.09 -9.57 -8.24
C THR A 619 -22.61 -9.28 -9.66
N VAL A 620 -23.44 -9.62 -10.63
CA VAL A 620 -23.19 -9.43 -12.07
C VAL A 620 -24.45 -8.87 -12.72
N ALA A 621 -24.44 -8.63 -14.03
CA ALA A 621 -25.68 -8.34 -14.76
C ALA A 621 -26.07 -9.47 -15.70
N ASN A 622 -27.36 -9.58 -15.98
CA ASN A 622 -27.90 -10.42 -17.06
C ASN A 622 -27.71 -9.75 -18.44
N ALA A 623 -28.11 -10.44 -19.51
CA ALA A 623 -27.99 -9.92 -20.88
C ALA A 623 -28.81 -8.64 -21.17
N ALA A 624 -29.78 -8.30 -20.31
CA ALA A 624 -30.56 -7.06 -20.38
C ALA A 624 -29.95 -5.93 -19.52
N GLY A 625 -28.75 -6.14 -18.94
CA GLY A 625 -28.09 -5.13 -18.11
C GLY A 625 -28.68 -4.96 -16.71
N GLN A 626 -29.54 -5.87 -16.26
CA GLN A 626 -30.13 -5.86 -14.92
C GLN A 626 -29.24 -6.60 -13.93
N GLU A 627 -29.06 -6.03 -12.74
CA GLU A 627 -28.28 -6.63 -11.67
C GLU A 627 -28.89 -7.97 -11.21
N ILE A 628 -28.06 -8.99 -11.10
CA ILE A 628 -28.38 -10.31 -10.56
C ILE A 628 -27.28 -10.72 -9.59
N SER A 629 -27.65 -11.40 -8.51
CA SER A 629 -26.68 -11.91 -7.53
C SER A 629 -26.94 -13.36 -7.19
N GLY A 630 -25.88 -14.10 -6.89
CA GLY A 630 -25.96 -15.51 -6.51
C GLY A 630 -24.60 -16.17 -6.51
N TRP A 631 -24.57 -17.50 -6.66
CA TRP A 631 -23.38 -18.31 -6.43
C TRP A 631 -22.78 -18.84 -7.72
N VAL A 632 -21.46 -18.84 -7.81
CA VAL A 632 -20.72 -19.48 -8.89
C VAL A 632 -19.67 -20.44 -8.33
N PRO A 633 -19.54 -21.67 -8.89
CA PRO A 633 -18.50 -22.60 -8.47
C PRO A 633 -17.17 -22.23 -9.14
N GLU A 634 -16.09 -22.34 -8.39
CA GLU A 634 -14.73 -22.40 -8.92
C GLU A 634 -14.55 -23.73 -9.65
N ALA A 635 -14.79 -23.72 -10.97
CA ALA A 635 -14.76 -24.89 -11.83
C ALA A 635 -14.33 -24.50 -13.24
N ASP A 636 -13.47 -25.32 -13.86
CA ASP A 636 -12.70 -25.06 -15.09
C ASP A 636 -13.50 -24.61 -16.34
N LEU A 637 -14.84 -24.65 -16.30
CA LEU A 637 -15.72 -24.27 -17.42
C LEU A 637 -16.71 -23.15 -17.11
N ILE A 638 -16.82 -22.70 -15.86
CA ILE A 638 -17.76 -21.63 -15.46
C ILE A 638 -16.99 -20.44 -14.90
N VAL A 639 -16.03 -20.71 -14.02
CA VAL A 639 -15.18 -19.70 -13.41
C VAL A 639 -13.73 -20.17 -13.49
N THR A 640 -12.92 -19.47 -14.27
CA THR A 640 -11.53 -19.85 -14.54
C THR A 640 -10.55 -18.95 -13.81
N GLN A 641 -9.44 -19.53 -13.36
CA GLN A 641 -8.33 -18.77 -12.78
C GLN A 641 -7.36 -18.32 -13.86
N HIS A 642 -6.92 -17.07 -13.78
CA HIS A 642 -6.07 -16.43 -14.76
C HIS A 642 -4.89 -15.70 -14.12
N SER A 643 -3.78 -15.65 -14.86
CA SER A 643 -2.66 -14.77 -14.54
C SER A 643 -2.89 -13.38 -15.14
N PRO A 644 -2.48 -12.28 -14.49
CA PRO A 644 -2.47 -10.95 -15.09
C PRO A 644 -1.75 -10.87 -16.45
N TRP A 645 -0.77 -11.76 -16.65
CA TRP A 645 0.03 -11.87 -17.87
C TRP A 645 -0.70 -12.56 -19.03
N GLU A 646 -1.88 -13.14 -18.79
CA GLU A 646 -2.76 -13.64 -19.84
C GLU A 646 -3.65 -12.54 -20.43
N TRP A 647 -3.64 -11.32 -19.83
CA TRP A 647 -4.47 -10.18 -20.23
C TRP A 647 -5.95 -10.57 -20.41
N PRO A 648 -6.58 -11.18 -19.38
CA PRO A 648 -7.94 -11.68 -19.51
C PRO A 648 -8.91 -10.54 -19.85
N GLY A 649 -9.79 -10.77 -20.82
CA GLY A 649 -10.82 -9.82 -21.24
C GLY A 649 -10.34 -8.59 -22.02
N PHE A 650 -9.03 -8.33 -22.10
CA PHE A 650 -8.52 -7.19 -22.84
C PHE A 650 -8.75 -7.33 -24.35
N SER A 651 -9.26 -6.25 -24.96
CA SER A 651 -9.54 -6.17 -26.39
C SER A 651 -8.63 -5.13 -27.05
N LEU A 652 -7.98 -5.51 -28.15
CA LEU A 652 -7.14 -4.63 -28.96
C LEU A 652 -7.96 -4.11 -30.13
N ILE A 653 -8.04 -2.79 -30.29
CA ILE A 653 -8.88 -2.16 -31.32
C ILE A 653 -8.07 -1.07 -31.99
N GLU A 654 -7.88 -1.18 -33.29
CA GLU A 654 -7.27 -0.13 -34.09
C GLU A 654 -8.36 0.64 -34.83
N ASP A 655 -8.26 1.97 -34.79
CA ASP A 655 -9.27 2.86 -35.35
C ASP A 655 -8.60 3.96 -36.17
N THR A 656 -9.03 4.07 -37.43
CA THR A 656 -8.52 5.05 -38.39
C THR A 656 -9.59 6.05 -38.82
N THR A 657 -10.71 6.12 -38.08
CA THR A 657 -11.85 6.99 -38.40
C THR A 657 -11.40 8.46 -38.36
N PRO A 658 -11.61 9.26 -39.42
CA PRO A 658 -11.24 10.67 -39.43
C PRO A 658 -11.94 11.49 -38.33
N ILE A 659 -11.26 12.51 -37.80
CA ILE A 659 -11.79 13.34 -36.71
C ILE A 659 -13.06 14.10 -37.12
N VAL A 660 -13.15 14.52 -38.39
CA VAL A 660 -14.36 15.15 -38.94
C VAL A 660 -15.56 14.21 -38.91
N SER A 661 -15.34 12.92 -39.12
CA SER A 661 -16.40 11.91 -39.07
C SER A 661 -16.85 11.72 -37.62
N GLN A 662 -15.92 11.58 -36.68
CA GLN A 662 -16.20 11.46 -35.24
C GLN A 662 -17.06 12.64 -34.74
N LEU A 663 -16.66 13.88 -35.05
CA LEU A 663 -17.40 15.07 -34.66
C LEU A 663 -18.78 15.13 -35.34
N ALA A 664 -18.88 14.85 -36.65
CA ALA A 664 -20.16 14.84 -37.35
C ALA A 664 -21.15 13.83 -36.76
N GLY A 665 -20.70 12.60 -36.49
CA GLY A 665 -21.50 11.57 -35.84
C GLY A 665 -22.00 12.02 -34.47
N THR A 666 -21.11 12.63 -33.67
CA THR A 666 -21.46 13.13 -32.34
C THR A 666 -22.47 14.26 -32.38
N LEU A 667 -22.26 15.26 -33.26
CA LEU A 667 -23.19 16.37 -33.43
C LEU A 667 -24.56 15.88 -33.92
N SER A 668 -24.59 14.84 -34.76
CA SER A 668 -25.84 14.18 -35.17
C SER A 668 -26.54 13.52 -33.98
N ALA A 669 -25.80 12.73 -33.18
CA ALA A 669 -26.35 12.00 -32.04
C ALA A 669 -26.93 12.94 -30.96
N VAL A 670 -26.32 14.11 -30.73
CA VAL A 670 -26.86 15.10 -29.77
C VAL A 670 -27.89 16.05 -30.38
N GLY A 671 -28.27 15.85 -31.66
CA GLY A 671 -29.23 16.70 -32.37
C GLY A 671 -28.76 18.14 -32.61
N ALA A 672 -27.44 18.37 -32.64
CA ALA A 672 -26.84 19.69 -32.86
C ALA A 672 -26.73 20.07 -34.34
N LEU A 673 -26.83 19.11 -35.27
CA LEU A 673 -26.87 19.39 -36.70
C LEU A 673 -28.27 19.82 -37.16
N SER A 674 -28.34 20.84 -38.00
CA SER A 674 -29.57 21.15 -38.74
C SER A 674 -29.92 20.02 -39.72
N THR A 675 -31.16 20.03 -40.24
CA THR A 675 -31.59 19.05 -41.24
C THR A 675 -30.70 19.07 -42.50
N GLU A 676 -30.31 20.26 -42.96
CA GLU A 676 -29.42 20.41 -44.12
C GLU A 676 -28.01 19.85 -43.83
N GLU A 677 -27.44 20.18 -42.68
CA GLU A 677 -26.13 19.66 -42.26
C GLU A 677 -26.15 18.14 -42.09
N THR A 678 -27.22 17.58 -41.53
CA THR A 678 -27.41 16.13 -41.40
C THR A 678 -27.36 15.46 -42.77
N HIS A 679 -28.00 16.04 -43.79
CA HIS A 679 -27.92 15.52 -45.17
C HIS A 679 -26.53 15.69 -45.77
N THR A 680 -25.88 16.84 -45.58
CA THR A 680 -24.53 17.12 -46.11
C THR A 680 -23.48 16.19 -45.50
N TYR A 681 -23.57 15.88 -44.20
CA TYR A 681 -22.61 15.06 -43.48
C TYR A 681 -23.05 13.59 -43.32
N ALA A 682 -24.12 13.14 -43.98
CA ALA A 682 -24.66 11.79 -43.84
C ALA A 682 -23.61 10.67 -44.05
N ALA A 683 -22.74 10.81 -45.05
CA ALA A 683 -21.66 9.85 -45.29
C ALA A 683 -20.60 9.84 -44.18
N LYS A 684 -20.37 10.99 -43.53
CA LYS A 684 -19.42 11.14 -42.42
C LYS A 684 -19.97 10.60 -41.11
N ILE A 685 -21.26 10.80 -40.87
CA ILE A 685 -22.00 10.19 -39.76
C ILE A 685 -21.94 8.65 -39.88
N ASP A 686 -22.28 8.12 -41.05
CA ASP A 686 -22.21 6.66 -41.31
C ASP A 686 -20.78 6.10 -41.23
N GLU A 687 -19.76 6.86 -41.65
CA GLU A 687 -18.35 6.49 -41.46
C GLU A 687 -17.97 6.40 -39.98
N ALA A 688 -18.46 7.33 -39.15
CA ALA A 688 -18.21 7.35 -37.71
C ALA A 688 -18.88 6.18 -36.99
N GLU A 689 -20.16 5.93 -37.31
CA GLU A 689 -20.92 4.82 -36.73
C GLU A 689 -20.29 3.47 -37.07
N ARG A 690 -19.67 3.32 -38.25
CA ARG A 690 -18.95 2.08 -38.64
C ARG A 690 -17.53 1.98 -38.07
N GLY A 691 -17.07 2.99 -37.35
CA GLY A 691 -15.75 3.02 -36.72
C GLY A 691 -15.56 1.85 -35.74
N PRO A 692 -14.38 1.17 -35.73
CA PRO A 692 -14.14 0.03 -34.84
C PRO A 692 -14.35 0.31 -33.35
N ILE A 693 -13.88 1.45 -32.83
CA ILE A 693 -14.09 1.84 -31.43
C ILE A 693 -15.56 2.14 -31.19
N PHE A 694 -16.22 2.87 -32.10
CA PHE A 694 -17.66 3.15 -32.00
C PHE A 694 -18.46 1.85 -31.88
N GLN A 695 -18.28 0.92 -32.82
CA GLN A 695 -18.97 -0.37 -32.84
C GLN A 695 -18.74 -1.16 -31.54
N ARG A 696 -17.52 -1.16 -31.01
CA ARG A 696 -17.24 -1.84 -29.75
C ARG A 696 -17.92 -1.15 -28.56
N LEU A 697 -17.87 0.17 -28.47
CA LEU A 697 -18.54 0.91 -27.40
C LEU A 697 -20.04 0.66 -27.47
N PHE A 698 -20.61 0.73 -28.67
CA PHE A 698 -22.00 0.43 -28.95
C PHE A 698 -22.40 -0.96 -28.45
N GLU A 699 -21.62 -2.00 -28.75
CA GLU A 699 -21.86 -3.35 -28.21
C GLU A 699 -21.89 -3.42 -26.68
N ILE A 700 -21.08 -2.59 -26.01
CA ILE A 700 -20.96 -2.58 -24.55
C ILE A 700 -22.10 -1.78 -23.91
N ILE A 701 -22.37 -0.56 -24.39
CA ILE A 701 -23.17 0.43 -23.65
C ILE A 701 -24.57 0.67 -24.20
N ASP A 702 -24.83 0.44 -25.49
CA ASP A 702 -26.18 0.58 -26.07
C ASP A 702 -27.05 -0.59 -25.57
N GLN A 703 -27.63 -0.38 -24.38
CA GLN A 703 -28.51 -1.31 -23.71
C GLN A 703 -29.96 -0.95 -24.03
N PRO A 704 -30.83 -1.94 -24.29
CA PRO A 704 -32.23 -1.67 -24.55
C PRO A 704 -32.88 -0.98 -23.34
N ASN A 705 -33.74 0.02 -23.59
CA ASN A 705 -34.57 0.64 -22.56
C ASN A 705 -35.63 -0.33 -22.00
N ASP A 706 -36.45 0.13 -21.05
CA ASP A 706 -37.52 -0.67 -20.43
C ASP A 706 -38.55 -1.24 -21.45
N ALA A 707 -38.63 -0.66 -22.65
CA ALA A 707 -39.47 -1.13 -23.75
C ALA A 707 -38.72 -2.06 -24.74
N GLY A 708 -37.47 -2.44 -24.45
CA GLY A 708 -36.65 -3.29 -25.31
C GLY A 708 -36.04 -2.59 -26.52
N VAL A 709 -36.13 -1.26 -26.60
CA VAL A 709 -35.68 -0.46 -27.76
C VAL A 709 -34.32 0.15 -27.46
N ARG A 710 -33.39 -0.01 -28.40
CA ARG A 710 -32.11 0.69 -28.45
C ARG A 710 -32.31 2.01 -29.19
N ASP A 711 -31.87 3.12 -28.62
CA ASP A 711 -31.93 4.44 -29.27
C ASP A 711 -30.89 4.57 -30.39
N LYS A 712 -29.86 3.71 -30.35
CA LYS A 712 -28.74 3.64 -31.30
C LYS A 712 -27.87 4.90 -31.29
N GLU A 713 -27.90 5.66 -30.21
CA GLU A 713 -27.05 6.82 -30.04
C GLU A 713 -25.85 6.41 -29.15
N LEU A 714 -24.75 7.15 -29.29
CA LEU A 714 -23.56 6.97 -28.44
C LEU A 714 -23.07 8.33 -28.02
N THR A 715 -23.24 8.65 -26.75
CA THR A 715 -22.89 9.95 -26.16
C THR A 715 -21.99 9.78 -24.94
N ALA A 716 -21.27 10.85 -24.59
CA ALA A 716 -20.48 10.89 -23.36
C ALA A 716 -21.33 10.63 -22.09
N LEU A 717 -22.62 10.95 -22.12
CA LEU A 717 -23.55 10.71 -21.00
C LEU A 717 -23.85 9.22 -20.81
N GLU A 718 -23.90 8.45 -21.89
CA GLU A 718 -24.07 6.99 -21.81
C GLU A 718 -22.81 6.30 -21.30
N ILE A 719 -21.63 6.79 -21.70
CA ILE A 719 -20.35 6.31 -21.14
C ILE A 719 -20.32 6.59 -19.63
N LYS A 720 -20.70 7.81 -19.21
CA LYS A 720 -20.83 8.16 -17.79
C LYS A 720 -21.78 7.22 -17.05
N SER A 721 -22.95 6.96 -17.62
CA SER A 721 -23.96 6.06 -17.05
C SER A 721 -23.46 4.61 -16.97
N ALA A 722 -22.69 4.17 -17.97
CA ALA A 722 -22.05 2.85 -18.01
C ALA A 722 -20.95 2.71 -16.95
N LEU A 723 -20.15 3.76 -16.71
CA LEU A 723 -19.15 3.77 -15.63
C LEU A 723 -19.78 3.60 -14.23
N GLY A 724 -21.03 4.03 -14.06
CA GLY A 724 -21.80 3.81 -12.83
C GLY A 724 -22.21 2.35 -12.59
N LYS A 725 -22.08 1.47 -13.59
CA LYS A 725 -22.41 0.04 -13.51
C LYS A 725 -21.13 -0.80 -13.51
N PRO A 726 -20.80 -1.54 -12.43
CA PRO A 726 -19.50 -2.20 -12.30
C PRO A 726 -19.11 -3.11 -13.48
N TRP A 727 -20.06 -3.88 -14.02
CA TRP A 727 -19.82 -4.78 -15.16
C TRP A 727 -19.51 -4.03 -16.45
N LEU A 728 -20.22 -2.94 -16.78
CA LEU A 728 -19.95 -2.14 -17.97
C LEU A 728 -18.66 -1.33 -17.82
N ALA A 729 -18.46 -0.71 -16.66
CA ALA A 729 -17.23 0.02 -16.35
C ALA A 729 -15.97 -0.83 -16.54
N GLN A 730 -16.04 -2.11 -16.13
CA GLN A 730 -14.96 -3.03 -16.37
C GLN A 730 -14.76 -3.35 -17.86
N GLN A 731 -15.82 -3.58 -18.63
CA GLN A 731 -15.69 -3.82 -20.07
C GLN A 731 -15.02 -2.63 -20.77
N LEU A 732 -15.39 -1.40 -20.40
CA LEU A 732 -14.73 -0.17 -20.88
C LEU A 732 -13.25 -0.10 -20.46
N SER A 733 -12.93 -0.51 -19.23
CA SER A 733 -11.55 -0.50 -18.72
C SER A 733 -10.61 -1.52 -19.37
N LEU A 734 -11.16 -2.50 -20.08
CA LEU A 734 -10.42 -3.58 -20.74
C LEU A 734 -10.15 -3.29 -22.23
N LEU A 735 -10.54 -2.11 -22.71
CA LEU A 735 -10.23 -1.68 -24.08
C LEU A 735 -8.82 -1.12 -24.17
N ILE A 736 -8.03 -1.61 -25.11
CA ILE A 736 -6.74 -1.04 -25.52
C ILE A 736 -6.91 -0.57 -26.96
N THR A 737 -6.83 0.74 -27.17
CA THR A 737 -7.21 1.39 -28.42
C THR A 737 -6.00 1.97 -29.12
N HIS A 738 -5.90 1.81 -30.45
CA HIS A 738 -4.79 2.32 -31.26
C HIS A 738 -5.28 3.40 -32.21
N TYR A 739 -4.85 4.63 -31.96
CA TYR A 739 -5.12 5.79 -32.80
C TYR A 739 -4.12 6.91 -32.47
N GLU A 740 -4.21 8.01 -33.20
CA GLU A 740 -3.33 9.16 -33.03
C GLU A 740 -3.67 9.98 -31.77
N SER A 741 -2.69 10.16 -30.88
CA SER A 741 -2.84 10.91 -29.63
C SER A 741 -3.32 12.35 -29.86
N GLU A 742 -4.19 12.83 -28.97
CA GLU A 742 -4.68 14.22 -28.95
C GLU A 742 -3.56 15.23 -28.67
N TRP A 743 -2.46 14.77 -28.05
CA TRP A 743 -1.29 15.59 -27.74
C TRP A 743 -0.34 15.77 -28.92
N PHE A 744 -0.63 15.19 -30.09
CA PHE A 744 0.12 15.37 -31.33
C PHE A 744 -0.56 16.41 -32.25
N TRP A 745 -0.02 17.64 -32.26
CA TRP A 745 -0.55 18.73 -33.07
C TRP A 745 -0.19 18.61 -34.55
N LYS A 746 -1.19 18.76 -35.42
CA LYS A 746 -1.03 18.96 -36.87
C LYS A 746 -2.13 19.89 -37.38
N ASP A 747 -1.74 20.97 -38.06
CA ASP A 747 -2.70 21.93 -38.63
C ASP A 747 -3.73 21.23 -39.53
N SER A 748 -3.27 20.30 -40.38
CA SER A 748 -4.15 19.58 -41.32
C SER A 748 -5.23 18.74 -40.66
N LYS A 749 -4.98 18.21 -39.45
CA LYS A 749 -5.97 17.41 -38.69
C LYS A 749 -7.08 18.30 -38.16
N TRP A 750 -6.71 19.42 -37.56
CA TRP A 750 -7.69 20.31 -36.93
C TRP A 750 -8.43 21.17 -37.96
N ASN A 751 -7.78 21.55 -39.07
CA ASN A 751 -8.44 22.25 -40.17
C ASN A 751 -9.49 21.38 -40.89
N GLU A 752 -9.47 20.06 -40.72
CA GLU A 752 -10.52 19.17 -41.24
C GLU A 752 -11.89 19.47 -40.58
N LEU A 753 -11.89 20.04 -39.37
CA LEU A 753 -13.10 20.40 -38.63
C LEU A 753 -13.65 21.78 -38.99
N ASP A 754 -12.90 22.61 -39.71
CA ASP A 754 -13.30 23.99 -40.03
C ASP A 754 -14.73 24.11 -40.62
N PRO A 755 -15.17 23.22 -41.54
CA PRO A 755 -16.54 23.27 -42.06
C PRO A 755 -17.64 22.99 -41.02
N LEU A 756 -17.36 22.15 -40.02
CA LEU A 756 -18.31 21.83 -38.94
C LEU A 756 -18.31 22.89 -37.83
N MET A 757 -17.20 23.61 -37.67
CA MET A 757 -17.03 24.61 -36.61
C MET A 757 -17.34 26.04 -37.05
N ALA A 758 -17.63 26.25 -38.34
CA ALA A 758 -17.98 27.54 -38.93
C ALA A 758 -19.30 28.11 -38.37
N LEU A 759 -19.42 29.44 -38.27
CA LEU A 759 -20.65 30.08 -37.78
C LEU A 759 -21.82 29.89 -38.76
N THR A 760 -21.49 29.99 -40.05
CA THR A 760 -22.36 29.68 -41.19
C THR A 760 -21.48 29.15 -42.33
N PRO A 761 -22.03 28.44 -43.33
CA PRO A 761 -21.24 27.94 -44.45
C PRO A 761 -20.40 29.03 -45.12
N GLY A 762 -19.06 28.89 -45.04
CA GLY A 762 -18.10 29.84 -45.60
C GLY A 762 -17.70 31.02 -44.68
N GLN A 763 -18.23 31.10 -43.45
CA GLN A 763 -17.85 32.09 -42.45
C GLN A 763 -17.06 31.43 -41.30
N PRO A 764 -15.73 31.66 -41.21
CA PRO A 764 -14.91 31.11 -40.13
C PRO A 764 -15.39 31.55 -38.74
N ASN A 765 -15.20 30.67 -37.76
CA ASN A 765 -15.47 30.96 -36.36
C ASN A 765 -14.18 31.40 -35.64
N PRO A 766 -14.05 32.67 -35.22
CA PRO A 766 -12.84 33.16 -34.54
C PRO A 766 -12.52 32.40 -33.25
N ASP A 767 -13.55 31.94 -32.53
CA ASP A 767 -13.35 31.18 -31.29
C ASP A 767 -12.76 29.80 -31.57
N TRP A 768 -13.09 29.21 -32.73
CA TRP A 768 -12.47 27.96 -33.18
C TRP A 768 -10.98 28.14 -33.53
N GLU A 769 -10.61 29.25 -34.16
CA GLU A 769 -9.19 29.58 -34.40
C GLU A 769 -8.40 29.76 -33.09
N ASN A 770 -9.02 30.40 -32.10
CA ASN A 770 -8.43 30.54 -30.76
C ASN A 770 -8.30 29.17 -30.06
N GLU A 771 -9.27 28.28 -30.23
CA GLU A 771 -9.19 26.90 -29.71
C GLU A 771 -8.09 26.09 -30.40
N LYS A 772 -7.93 26.19 -31.72
CA LYS A 772 -6.81 25.58 -32.44
C LYS A 772 -5.46 26.02 -31.87
N GLN A 773 -5.28 27.31 -31.60
CA GLN A 773 -4.06 27.82 -30.95
C GLN A 773 -3.86 27.27 -29.52
N ARG A 774 -4.95 27.09 -28.77
CA ARG A 774 -4.92 26.47 -27.44
C ARG A 774 -4.44 25.03 -27.51
N ILE A 775 -5.02 24.22 -28.40
CA ILE A 775 -4.65 22.82 -28.61
C ILE A 775 -3.17 22.71 -29.04
N ALA A 776 -2.72 23.59 -29.95
CA ALA A 776 -1.32 23.66 -30.35
C ALA A 776 -0.37 23.92 -29.16
N LYS A 777 -0.76 24.79 -28.22
CA LYS A 777 0.02 25.05 -26.99
C LYS A 777 0.01 23.88 -26.00
N LEU A 778 -1.10 23.14 -25.92
CA LEU A 778 -1.21 21.95 -25.06
C LEU A 778 -0.28 20.82 -25.55
N SER A 779 -0.10 20.69 -26.86
CA SER A 779 0.75 19.68 -27.49
C SER A 779 2.20 19.71 -26.98
N TRP A 780 2.74 18.53 -26.72
CA TRP A 780 4.14 18.33 -26.30
C TRP A 780 4.88 17.29 -27.16
N TRP A 781 4.15 16.48 -27.92
CA TRP A 781 4.65 15.27 -28.57
C TRP A 781 5.85 15.53 -29.50
N ALA A 782 5.76 16.55 -30.35
CA ALA A 782 6.81 16.89 -31.31
C ALA A 782 8.16 17.23 -30.64
N ALA A 783 8.16 17.73 -29.40
CA ALA A 783 9.40 18.03 -28.67
C ALA A 783 10.15 16.76 -28.22
N LEU A 784 9.43 15.64 -28.08
CA LEU A 784 9.93 14.35 -27.62
C LEU A 784 9.98 13.27 -28.70
N ALA A 785 9.47 13.53 -29.91
CA ALA A 785 9.55 12.61 -31.04
C ALA A 785 11.01 12.13 -31.26
N ASP A 786 11.18 10.82 -31.47
CA ASP A 786 12.47 10.10 -31.56
C ASP A 786 13.34 10.16 -30.29
N LYS A 787 12.82 10.65 -29.17
CA LYS A 787 13.52 10.67 -27.87
C LYS A 787 12.80 9.77 -26.88
N HIS A 788 13.58 9.14 -26.01
CA HIS A 788 13.10 8.26 -24.93
C HIS A 788 12.21 7.09 -25.36
N GLY A 789 12.03 6.84 -26.68
CA GLY A 789 11.13 5.81 -27.22
C GLY A 789 9.75 6.33 -27.63
N ILE A 790 9.56 7.64 -27.77
CA ILE A 790 8.34 8.26 -28.31
C ILE A 790 8.41 8.28 -29.84
N ASN A 791 7.36 7.83 -30.51
CA ASN A 791 7.30 7.75 -31.97
C ASN A 791 7.03 9.12 -32.64
N THR A 792 7.20 9.17 -33.95
CA THR A 792 7.13 10.40 -34.76
C THR A 792 5.76 10.66 -35.39
N ASP A 793 4.89 9.65 -35.46
CA ASP A 793 3.58 9.75 -36.11
C ASP A 793 2.43 9.99 -35.12
N GLY A 794 2.71 9.92 -33.81
CA GLY A 794 1.73 10.14 -32.75
C GLY A 794 0.71 9.02 -32.57
N LYS A 795 0.83 7.91 -33.30
CA LYS A 795 -0.11 6.77 -33.21
C LYS A 795 0.35 5.79 -32.16
N VAL A 796 -0.45 5.58 -31.12
CA VAL A 796 -0.04 4.77 -29.96
C VAL A 796 -1.17 3.91 -29.46
N TRP A 797 -0.81 2.87 -28.71
CA TRP A 797 -1.76 2.04 -27.98
C TRP A 797 -2.09 2.71 -26.65
N HIS A 798 -3.33 3.17 -26.49
CA HIS A 798 -3.88 3.74 -25.27
C HIS A 798 -4.46 2.64 -24.39
N PHE A 799 -4.19 2.74 -23.09
CA PHE A 799 -4.72 1.85 -22.06
C PHE A 799 -5.64 2.65 -21.16
N GLN A 800 -6.76 2.06 -20.74
CA GLN A 800 -7.52 2.65 -19.65
C GLN A 800 -6.71 2.56 -18.34
N THR A 801 -6.41 3.72 -17.74
CA THR A 801 -5.48 3.84 -16.60
C THR A 801 -5.84 2.96 -15.41
N VAL A 802 -7.11 2.98 -14.98
CA VAL A 802 -7.61 2.22 -13.83
C VAL A 802 -7.59 0.72 -14.11
N GLY A 803 -7.94 0.31 -15.33
CA GLY A 803 -7.97 -1.07 -15.80
C GLY A 803 -6.58 -1.71 -15.85
N LEU A 804 -5.58 -0.98 -16.36
CA LEU A 804 -4.19 -1.45 -16.36
C LEU A 804 -3.66 -1.61 -14.94
N VAL A 805 -3.84 -0.59 -14.08
CA VAL A 805 -3.43 -0.67 -12.66
C VAL A 805 -4.15 -1.84 -11.99
N ALA A 806 -5.47 -1.99 -12.18
CA ALA A 806 -6.24 -3.08 -11.56
C ALA A 806 -5.80 -4.49 -12.01
N ASN A 807 -5.37 -4.66 -13.26
CA ASN A 807 -4.85 -5.93 -13.76
C ASN A 807 -3.50 -6.28 -13.11
N CYS A 808 -2.61 -5.28 -12.96
CA CYS A 808 -1.22 -5.51 -12.54
C CYS A 808 -0.96 -5.31 -11.04
N ILE A 809 -1.82 -4.56 -10.33
CA ILE A 809 -1.65 -4.27 -8.91
C ILE A 809 -1.79 -5.57 -8.11
N LYS A 810 -0.69 -5.96 -7.46
CA LYS A 810 -0.75 -7.01 -6.47
C LYS A 810 -1.32 -6.38 -5.21
N TYR A 811 -2.53 -6.79 -4.80
CA TYR A 811 -3.05 -6.48 -3.47
C TYR A 811 -2.19 -7.17 -2.43
N LYS A 812 -1.05 -6.55 -2.10
CA LYS A 812 -0.09 -7.02 -1.13
C LYS A 812 -0.50 -6.48 0.24
N CYS A 813 -1.04 -7.34 1.08
CA CYS A 813 -0.46 -7.48 2.41
C CYS A 813 0.54 -8.64 2.39
N SER A 814 1.60 -8.49 1.60
CA SER A 814 2.72 -9.44 1.54
C SER A 814 4.06 -8.73 1.60
N TRP A 815 4.17 -7.67 2.41
CA TRP A 815 5.45 -7.06 2.77
C TRP A 815 6.37 -7.96 3.62
N LEU A 816 5.87 -9.03 4.22
CA LEU A 816 6.65 -9.99 5.01
C LEU A 816 6.57 -11.37 4.36
N ASN A 817 7.71 -12.02 4.15
CA ASN A 817 7.71 -13.43 3.77
C ASN A 817 7.42 -14.29 5.00
N ILE A 818 6.17 -14.77 5.16
CA ILE A 818 5.75 -15.51 6.35
C ILE A 818 6.57 -16.79 6.54
N GLU A 819 6.82 -17.54 5.47
CA GLU A 819 7.54 -18.81 5.57
C GLU A 819 9.00 -18.57 5.99
N THR A 820 9.70 -17.65 5.32
CA THR A 820 11.08 -17.28 5.71
C THR A 820 11.14 -16.68 7.11
N PHE A 821 10.18 -15.83 7.49
CA PHE A 821 10.11 -15.26 8.84
C PHE A 821 9.99 -16.36 9.91
N VAL A 822 9.11 -17.34 9.69
CA VAL A 822 8.89 -18.42 10.66
C VAL A 822 10.10 -19.37 10.73
N GLU A 823 10.74 -19.65 9.59
CA GLU A 823 11.98 -20.44 9.55
C GLU A 823 13.13 -19.76 10.31
N GLU A 824 13.35 -18.47 10.10
CA GLU A 824 14.38 -17.71 10.79
C GLU A 824 14.05 -17.55 12.29
N TYR A 825 12.79 -17.27 12.63
CA TYR A 825 12.35 -17.23 14.02
C TYR A 825 12.62 -18.55 14.74
N LYS A 826 12.38 -19.69 14.09
CA LYS A 826 12.60 -21.03 14.67
C LYS A 826 14.07 -21.27 15.01
N LYS A 827 15.00 -20.80 14.18
CA LYS A 827 16.45 -20.85 14.45
C LYS A 827 16.83 -19.99 15.66
N GLU A 828 16.22 -18.82 15.78
CA GLU A 828 16.51 -17.84 16.84
C GLU A 828 15.73 -18.12 18.15
N HIS A 829 14.69 -18.95 18.14
CA HIS A 829 13.74 -19.15 19.24
C HIS A 829 14.40 -19.49 20.59
N GLN A 830 15.35 -20.42 20.60
CA GLN A 830 15.91 -20.95 21.84
C GLN A 830 16.92 -20.01 22.51
N GLN A 831 17.85 -19.46 21.73
CA GLN A 831 18.99 -18.72 22.25
C GLN A 831 18.79 -17.20 22.17
N ILE A 832 18.35 -16.70 21.01
CA ILE A 832 18.23 -15.26 20.78
C ILE A 832 16.95 -14.73 21.42
N PHE A 833 15.82 -15.39 21.18
CA PHE A 833 14.56 -15.03 21.84
C PHE A 833 14.55 -15.54 23.28
N GLY A 834 14.76 -16.84 23.52
CA GLY A 834 14.83 -17.40 24.87
C GLY A 834 13.61 -17.05 25.75
N TRP A 835 13.81 -17.02 27.07
CA TRP A 835 12.80 -16.64 28.07
C TRP A 835 13.40 -15.78 29.19
N PHE A 836 12.55 -15.16 30.03
CA PHE A 836 12.98 -14.43 31.22
C PHE A 836 12.57 -15.16 32.51
N GLU A 837 13.56 -15.54 33.32
CA GLU A 837 13.38 -16.16 34.64
C GLU A 837 13.96 -15.25 35.72
N ALA A 838 13.16 -14.89 36.73
CA ALA A 838 13.55 -13.99 37.83
C ALA A 838 14.22 -12.67 37.36
N GLY A 839 13.82 -12.16 36.19
CA GLY A 839 14.35 -10.92 35.60
C GLY A 839 15.61 -11.09 34.73
N SER A 840 16.17 -12.30 34.63
CA SER A 840 17.31 -12.61 33.76
C SER A 840 16.88 -13.33 32.49
N HIS A 841 17.51 -12.98 31.36
CA HIS A 841 17.30 -13.67 30.08
C HIS A 841 18.06 -15.00 30.08
N VAL A 842 17.37 -16.09 29.73
CA VAL A 842 17.89 -17.45 29.69
C VAL A 842 17.47 -18.14 28.39
N SER A 843 18.26 -19.13 27.95
CA SER A 843 17.92 -19.93 26.76
C SER A 843 16.85 -20.97 27.08
N LEU A 844 15.95 -21.22 26.12
CA LEU A 844 14.94 -22.27 26.23
C LEU A 844 15.55 -23.65 25.93
N GLN A 845 15.17 -24.65 26.73
CA GLN A 845 15.67 -26.02 26.56
C GLN A 845 15.14 -26.70 25.30
N ASN A 846 13.89 -26.43 24.91
CA ASN A 846 13.23 -27.10 23.80
C ASN A 846 13.13 -26.19 22.56
N PRO A 847 13.23 -26.75 21.33
CA PRO A 847 12.96 -26.02 20.11
C PRO A 847 11.47 -25.62 20.02
N LEU A 848 11.15 -24.70 19.09
CA LEU A 848 9.77 -24.32 18.83
C LEU A 848 8.96 -25.55 18.38
N ASN A 849 7.90 -25.89 19.11
CA ASN A 849 7.05 -27.02 18.74
C ASN A 849 6.15 -26.70 17.54
N GLN A 850 5.65 -27.75 16.88
CA GLN A 850 4.83 -27.64 15.68
C GLN A 850 3.56 -26.80 15.88
N GLU A 851 2.85 -26.96 17.00
CA GLU A 851 1.65 -26.17 17.29
C GLU A 851 1.97 -24.66 17.38
N SER A 852 3.09 -24.30 18.00
CA SER A 852 3.55 -22.90 18.09
C SER A 852 3.99 -22.35 16.74
N GLU A 853 4.58 -23.18 15.88
CA GLU A 853 4.93 -22.84 14.50
C GLU A 853 3.67 -22.56 13.66
N GLU A 854 2.68 -23.45 13.73
CA GLU A 854 1.38 -23.29 13.05
C GLU A 854 0.61 -22.08 13.58
N ASN A 855 0.60 -21.87 14.90
CA ASN A 855 0.00 -20.68 15.52
C ASN A 855 0.65 -19.40 14.98
N LEU A 856 1.98 -19.33 14.93
CA LEU A 856 2.69 -18.16 14.41
C LEU A 856 2.38 -17.91 12.94
N LYS A 857 2.36 -18.96 12.09
CA LYS A 857 1.98 -18.84 10.67
C LYS A 857 0.55 -18.32 10.51
N ASN A 858 -0.40 -18.90 11.23
CA ASN A 858 -1.81 -18.52 11.15
C ASN A 858 -2.06 -17.11 11.69
N LEU A 859 -1.38 -16.75 12.78
CA LEU A 859 -1.41 -15.42 13.35
C LEU A 859 -0.88 -14.37 12.36
N LEU A 860 0.29 -14.59 11.75
CA LEU A 860 0.85 -13.65 10.78
C LEU A 860 -0.07 -13.50 9.56
N LYS A 861 -0.63 -14.60 9.04
CA LYS A 861 -1.65 -14.57 7.98
C LYS A 861 -2.86 -13.73 8.39
N MET A 862 -3.36 -13.91 9.62
CA MET A 862 -4.52 -13.17 10.13
C MET A 862 -4.21 -11.68 10.34
N ILE A 863 -3.05 -11.35 10.92
CA ILE A 863 -2.61 -9.97 11.10
C ILE A 863 -2.49 -9.29 9.74
N MET A 864 -1.89 -9.95 8.74
CA MET A 864 -1.73 -9.40 7.39
C MET A 864 -3.07 -9.22 6.66
N LYS A 865 -3.97 -10.20 6.78
CA LYS A 865 -5.35 -10.12 6.27
C LYS A 865 -6.05 -8.86 6.81
N LEU A 866 -5.98 -8.64 8.12
CA LEU A 866 -6.69 -7.55 8.78
C LEU A 866 -5.95 -6.21 8.78
N TRP A 867 -4.66 -6.18 8.42
CA TRP A 867 -3.79 -5.03 8.67
C TRP A 867 -4.35 -3.73 8.10
N ARG A 868 -4.82 -3.75 6.84
CA ARG A 868 -5.34 -2.57 6.13
C ARG A 868 -6.69 -2.08 6.65
N GLU A 869 -7.42 -2.90 7.41
CA GLU A 869 -8.61 -2.44 8.11
C GLU A 869 -8.25 -1.48 9.25
N TYR A 870 -7.05 -1.65 9.82
CA TYR A 870 -6.63 -0.92 11.01
C TYR A 870 -5.54 0.13 10.74
N PHE A 871 -4.60 -0.13 9.84
CA PHE A 871 -3.43 0.71 9.58
C PHE A 871 -3.28 1.02 8.09
N ASP A 872 -3.06 2.29 7.78
CA ASP A 872 -2.97 2.78 6.40
C ASP A 872 -1.70 2.32 5.71
N GLU A 873 -0.64 2.09 6.47
CA GLU A 873 0.63 1.58 6.00
C GLU A 873 1.08 0.37 6.79
N CYS A 874 1.76 -0.48 6.06
CA CYS A 874 2.77 -1.37 6.54
C CYS A 874 3.76 -0.67 7.52
N ASN A 875 3.62 -0.90 8.84
CA ASN A 875 4.57 -0.48 9.88
C ASN A 875 5.30 -1.63 10.64
N ASP A 876 6.59 -1.85 10.34
CA ASP A 876 7.40 -2.95 10.89
C ASP A 876 7.52 -2.87 12.43
N VAL A 877 7.59 -1.65 12.96
CA VAL A 877 7.76 -1.35 14.39
C VAL A 877 6.51 -1.77 15.18
N TYR A 878 5.32 -1.52 14.63
CA TYR A 878 4.05 -1.92 15.25
C TYR A 878 3.91 -3.44 15.26
N LEU A 879 4.21 -4.09 14.14
CA LEU A 879 4.16 -5.55 14.04
C LEU A 879 5.12 -6.21 15.04
N ALA A 880 6.34 -5.68 15.16
CA ALA A 880 7.33 -6.17 16.11
C ALA A 880 6.82 -6.10 17.56
N TYR A 881 6.21 -4.98 17.96
CA TYR A 881 5.67 -4.82 19.31
C TYR A 881 4.45 -5.71 19.58
N MET A 882 3.58 -5.89 18.58
CA MET A 882 2.45 -6.82 18.66
C MET A 882 2.93 -8.25 18.88
N LEU A 883 3.87 -8.74 18.05
CA LEU A 883 4.44 -10.08 18.19
C LEU A 883 5.14 -10.28 19.54
N ALA A 884 5.86 -9.26 20.02
CA ALA A 884 6.45 -9.26 21.36
C ALA A 884 5.38 -9.39 22.46
N THR A 885 4.27 -8.67 22.31
CA THR A 885 3.16 -8.72 23.26
C THR A 885 2.53 -10.10 23.29
N ILE A 886 2.16 -10.64 22.13
CA ILE A 886 1.56 -11.96 21.98
C ILE A 886 2.47 -13.04 22.55
N ARG A 887 3.77 -12.99 22.22
CA ARG A 887 4.76 -13.98 22.69
C ARG A 887 4.73 -14.15 24.20
N VAL A 888 4.52 -13.06 24.95
CA VAL A 888 4.56 -13.06 26.41
C VAL A 888 3.17 -13.31 27.00
N GLU A 889 2.15 -12.60 26.53
CA GLU A 889 0.79 -12.63 27.11
C GLU A 889 0.03 -13.92 26.77
N SER A 890 0.34 -14.54 25.63
CA SER A 890 -0.36 -15.72 25.12
C SER A 890 0.44 -17.02 25.28
N TYR A 891 1.45 -17.03 26.15
CA TYR A 891 2.27 -18.22 26.41
C TYR A 891 1.58 -19.18 27.38
N ASP A 892 1.22 -20.38 26.89
CA ASP A 892 0.65 -21.44 27.73
C ASP A 892 1.75 -22.25 28.40
N TRP A 893 2.10 -21.87 29.62
CA TRP A 893 3.10 -22.55 30.45
C TRP A 893 2.86 -24.05 30.66
N ASN A 894 1.60 -24.49 30.70
CA ASN A 894 1.29 -25.91 30.97
C ASN A 894 1.54 -26.79 29.75
N ARG A 895 1.43 -26.21 28.55
CA ARG A 895 1.60 -26.93 27.27
C ARG A 895 2.89 -26.54 26.55
N VAL A 896 3.58 -25.50 27.03
CA VAL A 896 4.75 -24.89 26.42
C VAL A 896 4.42 -24.42 24.98
N VAL A 897 3.26 -23.79 24.78
CA VAL A 897 2.78 -23.34 23.46
C VAL A 897 2.76 -21.82 23.37
N PHE A 898 3.30 -21.27 22.27
CA PHE A 898 3.35 -19.84 21.98
C PHE A 898 2.36 -19.44 20.89
N PHE A 899 2.06 -18.13 20.82
CA PHE A 899 1.33 -17.45 19.73
C PHE A 899 -0.13 -17.89 19.50
N GLY A 900 -0.66 -18.77 20.34
CA GLY A 900 -2.07 -19.17 20.30
C GLY A 900 -2.94 -18.27 21.19
N PRO A 901 -4.21 -18.05 20.85
CA PRO A 901 -5.18 -17.46 21.79
C PRO A 901 -5.36 -18.37 23.01
N ILE A 902 -5.29 -17.81 24.23
CA ILE A 902 -5.43 -18.59 25.46
C ILE A 902 -6.50 -18.01 26.38
N CYS A 903 -7.09 -18.88 27.19
CA CYS A 903 -7.98 -18.51 28.29
C CYS A 903 -7.24 -18.72 29.61
N GLU A 904 -7.39 -17.79 30.53
CA GLU A 904 -6.83 -17.87 31.88
C GLU A 904 -7.29 -19.16 32.57
N LYS A 905 -6.32 -20.00 32.96
CA LYS A 905 -6.56 -21.28 33.64
C LYS A 905 -6.70 -21.05 35.14
N ILE A 906 -7.85 -20.56 35.56
CA ILE A 906 -8.22 -20.29 36.96
C ILE A 906 -9.47 -21.09 37.33
N SER A 907 -9.57 -21.56 38.58
CA SER A 907 -10.78 -22.24 39.05
C SER A 907 -11.92 -21.22 39.24
N TYR A 908 -13.18 -21.66 39.16
CA TYR A 908 -14.32 -20.79 39.45
C TYR A 908 -14.18 -20.09 40.80
N ALA A 909 -13.87 -20.84 41.86
CA ALA A 909 -13.70 -20.29 43.21
C ALA A 909 -12.59 -19.23 43.27
N GLN A 910 -11.45 -19.49 42.63
CA GLN A 910 -10.34 -18.55 42.62
C GLN A 910 -10.64 -17.30 41.77
N ALA A 911 -11.33 -17.46 40.64
CA ALA A 911 -11.74 -16.32 39.81
C ALA A 911 -12.77 -15.44 40.51
N GLU A 912 -13.69 -16.02 41.29
CA GLU A 912 -14.60 -15.23 42.13
C GLU A 912 -13.89 -14.54 43.29
N ILE A 913 -12.77 -15.09 43.79
CA ILE A 913 -11.92 -14.42 44.78
C ILE A 913 -11.16 -13.24 44.15
N ASP A 914 -10.57 -13.43 42.97
CA ASP A 914 -9.68 -12.44 42.36
C ASP A 914 -10.43 -11.36 41.56
N TYR A 915 -11.55 -11.73 40.92
CA TYR A 915 -12.30 -10.89 39.98
C TYR A 915 -13.81 -10.75 40.29
N GLY A 916 -14.33 -11.44 41.31
CA GLY A 916 -15.75 -11.40 41.66
C GLY A 916 -16.13 -10.23 42.58
N SER A 917 -17.39 -9.79 42.48
CA SER A 917 -18.01 -8.82 43.41
C SER A 917 -18.81 -9.49 44.53
N GLY A 918 -18.86 -10.82 44.54
CA GLY A 918 -19.56 -11.60 45.57
C GLY A 918 -18.86 -11.56 46.93
N PRO A 919 -19.47 -12.19 47.96
CA PRO A 919 -18.96 -12.15 49.34
C PRO A 919 -17.54 -12.70 49.55
N THR A 920 -17.05 -13.52 48.61
CA THR A 920 -15.71 -14.12 48.63
C THR A 920 -14.66 -13.27 47.89
N GLY A 921 -15.07 -12.19 47.22
CA GLY A 921 -14.20 -11.34 46.41
C GLY A 921 -13.22 -10.53 47.24
N ARG A 922 -11.92 -10.73 47.03
CA ARG A 922 -10.84 -9.99 47.72
C ARG A 922 -10.86 -8.51 47.39
N ARG A 923 -11.36 -8.15 46.20
CA ARG A 923 -11.43 -6.77 45.67
C ARG A 923 -12.82 -6.45 45.12
N ALA A 924 -13.88 -6.82 45.84
CA ALA A 924 -15.26 -6.68 45.37
C ALA A 924 -15.63 -5.28 44.85
N ALA A 925 -15.16 -4.21 45.51
CA ALA A 925 -15.39 -2.83 45.04
C ALA A 925 -14.73 -2.53 43.67
N MET A 926 -13.55 -3.08 43.41
CA MET A 926 -12.87 -2.98 42.12
C MET A 926 -13.58 -3.83 41.05
N ALA A 927 -14.10 -4.99 41.42
CA ALA A 927 -14.89 -5.82 40.53
C ALA A 927 -16.17 -5.09 40.07
N THR A 928 -16.91 -4.50 41.02
CA THR A 928 -18.08 -3.67 40.72
C THR A 928 -17.71 -2.47 39.83
N ALA A 929 -16.59 -1.79 40.10
CA ALA A 929 -16.13 -0.66 39.29
C ALA A 929 -15.75 -1.05 37.85
N ASN A 930 -15.34 -2.31 37.62
CA ASN A 930 -15.09 -2.86 36.29
C ASN A 930 -16.28 -3.68 35.74
N HIS A 931 -17.47 -3.39 36.25
CA HIS A 931 -18.78 -3.91 35.81
C HIS A 931 -19.05 -5.40 36.08
N ASN A 932 -18.18 -6.09 36.83
CA ASN A 932 -18.48 -7.42 37.35
C ASN A 932 -19.45 -7.28 38.54
N THR A 933 -20.74 -7.12 38.30
CA THR A 933 -21.76 -6.85 39.33
C THR A 933 -22.54 -8.09 39.77
N GLY A 934 -22.48 -9.18 39.00
CA GLY A 934 -23.12 -10.45 39.29
C GLY A 934 -22.18 -11.49 39.91
N ILE A 935 -22.72 -12.40 40.73
CA ILE A 935 -22.01 -13.60 41.15
C ILE A 935 -21.73 -14.46 39.91
N GLY A 936 -20.48 -14.88 39.73
CA GLY A 936 -20.04 -15.60 38.52
C GLY A 936 -19.40 -14.71 37.45
N ASP A 937 -19.51 -13.38 37.57
CA ASP A 937 -18.86 -12.46 36.62
C ASP A 937 -17.33 -12.54 36.70
N GLY A 938 -16.78 -12.87 37.87
CA GLY A 938 -15.34 -13.03 38.04
C GLY A 938 -14.78 -14.15 37.18
N PHE A 939 -15.44 -15.31 37.18
CA PHE A 939 -15.10 -16.40 36.28
C PHE A 939 -15.49 -16.10 34.83
N LYS A 940 -16.66 -15.52 34.58
CA LYS A 940 -17.16 -15.25 33.23
C LYS A 940 -16.22 -14.32 32.44
N TYR A 941 -15.73 -13.24 33.05
CA TYR A 941 -14.92 -12.21 32.41
C TYR A 941 -13.43 -12.26 32.81
N ARG A 942 -12.90 -13.46 33.05
CA ARG A 942 -11.46 -13.75 33.22
C ARG A 942 -10.65 -13.59 31.92
N GLY A 943 -9.33 -13.56 32.02
CA GLY A 943 -8.41 -13.29 30.90
C GLY A 943 -8.63 -14.16 29.66
N ARG A 944 -8.78 -13.56 28.46
CA ARG A 944 -8.85 -14.28 27.17
C ARG A 944 -8.11 -13.61 26.02
N GLY A 945 -7.69 -14.45 25.07
CA GLY A 945 -7.14 -14.05 23.78
C GLY A 945 -5.64 -13.79 23.81
N LEU A 946 -5.14 -13.19 22.74
CA LEU A 946 -3.72 -12.88 22.52
C LEU A 946 -3.16 -11.83 23.51
N VAL A 947 -4.03 -11.03 24.13
CA VAL A 947 -3.67 -9.92 25.03
C VAL A 947 -4.38 -9.99 26.38
N GLN A 948 -5.03 -11.12 26.69
CA GLN A 948 -5.68 -11.41 27.98
C GLN A 948 -6.65 -10.30 28.47
N ILE A 949 -7.64 -9.93 27.63
CA ILE A 949 -8.69 -9.00 28.09
C ILE A 949 -9.41 -9.59 29.30
N THR A 950 -9.58 -8.77 30.35
CA THR A 950 -10.11 -9.17 31.65
C THR A 950 -11.09 -8.10 32.15
N TRP A 951 -12.05 -8.50 32.98
CA TRP A 951 -13.17 -7.70 33.50
C TRP A 951 -14.24 -7.33 32.48
N LYS A 952 -15.52 -7.37 32.89
CA LYS A 952 -16.67 -7.15 32.01
C LYS A 952 -16.59 -5.84 31.22
N ILE A 953 -16.12 -4.76 31.85
CA ILE A 953 -15.97 -3.46 31.17
C ILE A 953 -15.14 -3.53 29.89
N ASN A 954 -14.10 -4.38 29.83
CA ASN A 954 -13.28 -4.50 28.62
C ASN A 954 -14.00 -5.34 27.55
N TYR A 955 -14.74 -6.36 27.95
CA TYR A 955 -15.62 -7.10 27.03
C TYR A 955 -16.67 -6.18 26.42
N GLU A 956 -17.30 -5.30 27.21
CA GLU A 956 -18.26 -4.30 26.73
C GLU A 956 -17.63 -3.31 25.75
N LYS A 957 -16.45 -2.75 26.10
CA LYS A 957 -15.72 -1.83 25.21
C LYS A 957 -15.43 -2.44 23.84
N PHE A 958 -14.88 -3.66 23.82
CA PHE A 958 -14.60 -4.34 22.56
C PHE A 958 -15.87 -4.81 21.86
N SER A 959 -16.94 -5.09 22.59
CA SER A 959 -18.24 -5.39 21.98
C SER A 959 -18.78 -4.23 21.19
N THR A 960 -18.74 -3.03 21.76
CA THR A 960 -19.13 -1.81 21.07
C THR A 960 -18.19 -1.48 19.92
N ALA A 961 -16.87 -1.56 20.14
CA ALA A 961 -15.89 -1.16 19.13
C ALA A 961 -15.86 -2.07 17.89
N LEU A 962 -16.17 -3.36 18.05
CA LEU A 962 -16.09 -4.34 16.96
C LEU A 962 -17.44 -4.84 16.47
N GLY A 963 -18.55 -4.48 17.13
CA GLY A 963 -19.88 -4.98 16.81
C GLY A 963 -20.08 -6.48 17.08
N ILE A 964 -19.26 -7.06 17.98
CA ILE A 964 -19.27 -8.49 18.33
C ILE A 964 -19.64 -8.64 19.80
N ASP A 965 -20.67 -9.40 20.15
CA ASP A 965 -21.14 -9.50 21.54
C ASP A 965 -20.28 -10.41 22.44
N PHE A 966 -19.04 -9.98 22.73
CA PHE A 966 -18.18 -10.55 23.76
C PHE A 966 -18.76 -10.48 25.18
N THR A 967 -19.75 -9.61 25.45
CA THR A 967 -20.36 -9.50 26.79
C THR A 967 -21.36 -10.63 27.04
N GLY A 968 -22.16 -10.95 26.02
CA GLY A 968 -23.03 -12.12 25.95
C GLY A 968 -22.23 -13.42 25.84
N ASP A 969 -21.23 -13.46 24.93
CA ASP A 969 -20.36 -14.61 24.67
C ASP A 969 -18.85 -14.27 24.78
N PRO A 970 -18.27 -14.30 25.99
CA PRO A 970 -16.85 -14.03 26.21
C PRO A 970 -15.88 -14.97 25.47
N GLU A 971 -16.33 -16.15 25.05
CA GLU A 971 -15.47 -17.14 24.37
C GLU A 971 -15.11 -16.70 22.94
N LEU A 972 -15.89 -15.78 22.34
CA LEU A 972 -15.54 -15.16 21.06
C LEU A 972 -14.17 -14.45 21.10
N ALA A 973 -13.71 -14.01 22.28
CA ALA A 973 -12.38 -13.43 22.45
C ALA A 973 -11.23 -14.45 22.29
N LEU A 974 -11.51 -15.75 22.11
CA LEU A 974 -10.53 -16.79 21.78
C LEU A 974 -10.48 -17.12 20.29
N ASN A 975 -11.45 -16.68 19.49
CA ASN A 975 -11.41 -16.84 18.05
C ASN A 975 -10.24 -16.04 17.47
N LEU A 976 -9.39 -16.67 16.65
CA LEU A 976 -8.16 -16.05 16.13
C LEU A 976 -8.42 -14.71 15.42
N GLU A 977 -9.47 -14.61 14.62
CA GLU A 977 -9.83 -13.36 13.95
C GLU A 977 -10.27 -12.31 14.99
N SER A 978 -11.20 -12.66 15.88
CA SER A 978 -11.73 -11.74 16.89
C SER A 978 -10.65 -11.23 17.85
N THR A 979 -9.78 -12.10 18.36
CA THR A 979 -8.69 -11.68 19.24
C THR A 979 -7.62 -10.87 18.51
N THR A 980 -7.42 -11.10 17.21
CA THR A 980 -6.53 -10.27 16.40
C THR A 980 -7.14 -8.89 16.20
N ARG A 981 -8.44 -8.81 15.90
CA ARG A 981 -9.20 -7.54 15.84
C ARG A 981 -9.13 -6.77 17.17
N ILE A 982 -9.32 -7.44 18.32
CA ILE A 982 -9.17 -6.85 19.67
C ILE A 982 -7.77 -6.26 19.85
N MET A 983 -6.71 -6.99 19.45
CA MET A 983 -5.35 -6.47 19.55
C MET A 983 -5.12 -5.26 18.63
N LEU A 984 -5.48 -5.38 17.35
CA LEU A 984 -5.24 -4.33 16.34
C LEU A 984 -6.01 -3.05 16.69
N SER A 985 -7.32 -3.15 16.92
CA SER A 985 -8.15 -1.99 17.31
C SER A 985 -7.73 -1.43 18.66
N GLY A 986 -7.50 -2.31 19.64
CA GLY A 986 -7.22 -1.87 20.99
C GLY A 986 -5.87 -1.15 21.13
N MET A 987 -4.85 -1.60 20.39
CA MET A 987 -3.54 -0.95 20.39
C MET A 987 -3.51 0.31 19.49
N ARG A 988 -4.30 0.35 18.41
CA ARG A 988 -4.44 1.53 17.55
C ARG A 988 -5.20 2.65 18.25
N ASP A 989 -6.36 2.34 18.81
CA ASP A 989 -7.32 3.32 19.33
C ASP A 989 -7.18 3.56 20.83
N GLY A 990 -6.29 2.83 21.51
CA GLY A 990 -6.05 2.98 22.95
C GLY A 990 -7.23 2.50 23.80
N ILE A 991 -7.95 1.46 23.35
CA ILE A 991 -9.15 0.92 24.03
C ILE A 991 -8.77 0.24 25.35
N PHE A 992 -7.61 -0.42 25.38
CA PHE A 992 -7.06 -1.04 26.58
C PHE A 992 -6.75 0.01 27.66
N SER A 993 -6.09 1.10 27.27
CA SER A 993 -5.63 2.17 28.16
C SER A 993 -5.74 3.52 27.43
N HIS A 994 -6.73 4.32 27.83
CA HIS A 994 -7.05 5.58 27.16
C HIS A 994 -5.83 6.51 27.03
N GLY A 995 -5.61 7.06 25.84
CA GLY A 995 -4.48 7.95 25.54
C GLY A 995 -3.14 7.24 25.27
N ASN A 996 -3.05 5.91 25.39
CA ASN A 996 -1.85 5.15 25.05
C ASN A 996 -2.11 4.31 23.78
N THR A 997 -1.57 4.75 22.65
CA THR A 997 -1.70 4.09 21.35
C THR A 997 -0.35 3.71 20.77
N LEU A 998 -0.33 2.85 19.76
CA LEU A 998 0.90 2.56 19.00
C LEU A 998 1.52 3.84 18.46
N ALA A 999 0.73 4.74 17.85
CA ALA A 999 1.21 6.00 17.31
C ALA A 999 1.80 6.94 18.38
N ALA A 1000 1.25 6.94 19.60
CA ALA A 1000 1.78 7.76 20.69
C ALA A 1000 3.17 7.32 21.16
N HIS A 1001 3.50 6.04 21.03
CA HIS A 1001 4.74 5.45 21.58
C HIS A 1001 5.77 5.00 20.54
N LEU A 1002 5.35 4.81 19.28
CA LEU A 1002 6.13 4.12 18.25
C LEU A 1002 6.12 4.84 16.88
N SER A 1003 5.92 6.16 16.85
CA SER A 1003 5.94 6.95 15.61
C SER A 1003 7.37 7.11 15.04
N PRO A 1004 7.54 7.50 13.76
CA PRO A 1004 8.86 7.68 13.13
C PRO A 1004 9.83 8.60 13.89
N GLY A 1005 9.32 9.55 14.69
CA GLY A 1005 10.12 10.43 15.55
C GLY A 1005 10.17 10.03 17.03
N ASN A 1006 9.47 8.97 17.44
CA ASN A 1006 9.39 8.50 18.82
C ASN A 1006 9.17 6.98 18.84
N LYS A 1007 10.25 6.21 18.62
CA LYS A 1007 10.26 4.74 18.72
C LYS A 1007 10.66 4.28 20.12
N ASN A 1008 9.68 4.15 21.03
CA ASN A 1008 9.93 3.79 22.43
C ASN A 1008 9.11 2.58 22.90
N TYR A 1009 9.63 1.38 22.60
CA TYR A 1009 9.03 0.10 23.02
C TYR A 1009 8.90 -0.07 24.54
N PHE A 1010 9.73 0.60 25.34
CA PHE A 1010 9.58 0.57 26.79
C PHE A 1010 8.29 1.26 27.21
N THR A 1011 8.01 2.45 26.68
CA THR A 1011 6.78 3.18 27.01
C THR A 1011 5.54 2.58 26.36
N ALA A 1012 5.68 1.88 25.24
CA ALA A 1012 4.57 1.19 24.56
C ALA A 1012 3.86 0.17 25.46
N ARG A 1013 4.52 -0.33 26.53
CA ARG A 1013 3.87 -1.21 27.51
C ARG A 1013 2.62 -0.60 28.15
N LYS A 1014 2.54 0.73 28.20
CA LYS A 1014 1.39 1.48 28.75
C LYS A 1014 0.10 1.28 27.96
N ILE A 1015 0.20 0.84 26.70
CA ILE A 1015 -0.93 0.49 25.86
C ILE A 1015 -1.75 -0.62 26.53
N ILE A 1016 -1.11 -1.67 27.06
CA ILE A 1016 -1.79 -2.85 27.60
C ILE A 1016 -1.90 -2.82 29.12
N ASN A 1017 -0.78 -2.63 29.83
CA ASN A 1017 -0.75 -2.81 31.30
C ASN A 1017 0.35 -1.97 31.97
N GLY A 1018 0.31 -0.64 31.79
CA GLY A 1018 1.21 0.29 32.48
C GLY A 1018 2.70 0.10 32.13
N SER A 1019 3.58 -0.01 33.13
CA SER A 1019 5.03 -0.23 32.90
C SER A 1019 5.52 -1.60 33.36
N ASP A 1020 4.59 -2.52 33.68
CA ASP A 1020 4.93 -3.84 34.17
C ASP A 1020 5.71 -4.64 33.13
N ARG A 1021 6.87 -5.17 33.54
CA ARG A 1021 7.83 -5.91 32.71
C ARG A 1021 8.23 -5.20 31.40
N ALA A 1022 8.15 -3.87 31.33
CA ALA A 1022 8.38 -3.10 30.09
C ALA A 1022 9.73 -3.43 29.39
N ASN A 1023 10.80 -3.68 30.15
CA ASN A 1023 12.10 -4.09 29.59
C ASN A 1023 12.05 -5.44 28.83
N VAL A 1024 11.19 -6.37 29.25
CA VAL A 1024 11.02 -7.68 28.60
C VAL A 1024 10.31 -7.51 27.25
N PHE A 1025 9.23 -6.73 27.20
CA PHE A 1025 8.50 -6.45 25.96
C PHE A 1025 9.36 -5.65 24.98
N LYS A 1026 10.12 -4.66 25.48
CA LYS A 1026 11.11 -3.93 24.68
C LYS A 1026 12.13 -4.88 24.04
N PHE A 1027 12.74 -5.75 24.85
CA PHE A 1027 13.74 -6.71 24.36
C PHE A 1027 13.17 -7.57 23.22
N TYR A 1028 11.98 -8.15 23.41
CA TYR A 1028 11.38 -8.97 22.37
C TYR A 1028 10.99 -8.16 21.13
N ALA A 1029 10.49 -6.94 21.29
CA ALA A 1029 10.12 -6.08 20.16
C ALA A 1029 11.35 -5.73 19.31
N GLU A 1030 12.49 -5.39 19.93
CA GLU A 1030 13.74 -5.11 19.20
C GLU A 1030 14.24 -6.34 18.42
N LYS A 1031 14.09 -7.55 18.98
CA LYS A 1031 14.43 -8.80 18.27
C LYS A 1031 13.49 -9.08 17.10
N PHE A 1032 12.18 -8.92 17.29
CA PHE A 1032 11.21 -9.07 16.22
C PHE A 1032 11.41 -8.03 15.11
N GLU A 1033 11.69 -6.77 15.45
CA GLU A 1033 11.97 -5.72 14.45
C GLU A 1033 13.18 -6.11 13.59
N THR A 1034 14.28 -6.54 14.24
CA THR A 1034 15.49 -6.98 13.54
C THR A 1034 15.22 -8.18 12.63
N LEU A 1035 14.36 -9.11 13.06
CA LEU A 1035 13.96 -10.27 12.27
C LEU A 1035 13.09 -9.86 11.07
N ILE A 1036 12.07 -9.01 11.28
CA ILE A 1036 11.18 -8.50 10.23
C ILE A 1036 11.97 -7.82 9.12
N LEU A 1037 12.92 -6.95 9.47
CA LEU A 1037 13.76 -6.23 8.49
C LEU A 1037 14.61 -7.17 7.63
N ARG A 1038 14.99 -8.34 8.15
CA ARG A 1038 15.79 -9.35 7.43
C ARG A 1038 14.95 -10.26 6.53
N THR A 1039 13.65 -10.39 6.78
CA THR A 1039 12.75 -11.31 6.08
C THR A 1039 11.62 -10.58 5.32
N LYS A 1040 11.82 -9.29 5.08
CA LYS A 1040 10.90 -8.44 4.31
C LYS A 1040 11.00 -8.80 2.81
N ASN A 1041 9.87 -8.70 2.10
CA ASN A 1041 9.78 -8.98 0.66
C ASN A 1041 10.23 -7.82 -0.21
#